data_AF-A0A3D6CFC0-F1
#
_entry.id   AF-A0A3D6CFC0-F1
#
_cell.length_a   1.000
_cell.length_b   1.000
_cell.length_c   1.000
_cell.angle_alpha   90.00
_cell.angle_beta   90.00
_cell.angle_gamma   90.00
#
_symmetry.space_group_name_H-M   'P 1'
#
loop_
_entity.id
_entity.type
_entity.pdbx_description
1 polymer ?
#
loop_
_entity_poly.entity_id
_entity_poly.type
_entity_poly.pdbx_seq_one_letter_code
_entity_poly.pdbx_strand_id
1 'polypeptide(L)'
;MPHWKTLFCIALLSPLAMQAQDRLMDRKLRIQSSRISINAECMFATTVIEMTIYNPHPVEAEALETFRLQDGQVISGLELDLHGHFRKGSIEERWKASNAYNSVVGKRIDPALLQQIGHNYYRLNVYPVAARSTRRVRIHITQWLTWKNDRLQYQMPEIPGIGTDSLFVDVKIPQAASDLKAGTGIAEVLTLTKNESRAIQGHAFNVLLNKALAFSFSPGNKTMVQAGFNIQNQPYTVISLQDNFPDKQKIDYRSLHIYWDASASMKNRLLNEELQFLKKFLKQEKPEQLTVTFFNQRVLSSVVSGNSDEEINELIEYIRSYDPKRSFKPGKVPIHDPNGSPILVFTDGHQPLIVPKKPNMQSIIHCISSGNFRNDPYLNAVSEQNSGQRIVLNEKNIRESMDKIAFGSTGISKVIDGNQSIPFRALQYRPAGSRFIVLSHAPKNDVQVRMGTVRNDEALATSAQTPSHCNLPDSLAKPLHMLVQFDSVKSDRWMSLLSFGLKEKIVTYRTSFIVLERIEDYIQYKIEPPDELVEPCRQMNYVYNKAEKLRIMYGLSDEEHIQQLIGYMKPREQWWTKQSMKEIILRENQPTAQISVNRQGAAQTDAMFQSTAPGNINLNSSSELSSVVVTAYGTQRQSKMLGYSTRRISADELVQAKPVFVTQGLTGKVSGLLVQSLNNSVFADTRITLRGIRSLTGNNQPMLVLDNMPINLGLLSSINPNDIEDVTILKPGSATAIYGSDGVNGVIIVKTKKGKRSYYRNHFPGKQKLNNLEDVDYVSDMKAASSDMILQTYLELQKEYKNDPIFFYDMAEILHQKGFTDEAYEALYHCSELIIYPANRSSIAYMLESWKDFSAAKEIYRLILGQNPGNLAVKRDLALAYYQTANIDSAAQLYYEIVMTKMEDDFYGYTHSIQMAALQELNALLFLYPNEPNMPEIDPRLIFTLPEDLRISVCAQVNYFFLHVKAPITDSAQASFPPNTDQHRYRYYGYNNQVKEYSVYRAMPGKYKVHLSRNYYYQQGNEPEIYRLVTFKNFQQRGQKLEIQNLNLTYQYGDLEVGSVKW
;
A
#
# COMPACT_ATOMS: atom_id res chain seq x y z
N MET A 1 -10.70 86.10 1.90
CA MET A 1 -9.51 85.23 1.74
C MET A 1 -9.48 84.24 2.89
N PRO A 2 -9.07 82.97 2.72
CA PRO A 2 -9.64 81.99 1.79
C PRO A 2 -9.94 80.59 2.42
N HIS A 3 -10.90 79.90 1.80
CA HIS A 3 -10.98 78.48 1.38
C HIS A 3 -10.77 77.31 2.38
N TRP A 4 -11.78 76.48 2.71
CA TRP A 4 -12.54 75.46 1.93
C TRP A 4 -11.84 74.10 1.73
N LYS A 5 -12.35 73.04 2.39
CA LYS A 5 -13.04 71.83 1.84
C LYS A 5 -13.06 70.70 2.90
N THR A 6 -14.21 70.33 3.53
CA THR A 6 -15.20 69.28 3.14
C THR A 6 -14.58 67.92 2.76
N LEU A 7 -15.07 66.73 3.16
CA LEU A 7 -16.37 66.30 3.68
C LEU A 7 -16.27 64.85 4.22
N PHE A 8 -17.18 64.53 5.15
CA PHE A 8 -17.63 63.21 5.63
C PHE A 8 -17.79 62.12 4.55
N CYS A 9 -17.62 60.83 4.95
CA CYS A 9 -18.52 59.73 4.55
C CYS A 9 -18.34 58.44 5.38
N ILE A 10 -19.32 58.19 6.25
CA ILE A 10 -20.07 56.95 6.53
C ILE A 10 -19.32 55.61 6.44
N ALA A 11 -19.22 54.97 7.61
CA ALA A 11 -18.78 53.59 7.80
C ALA A 11 -19.79 52.58 7.24
N LEU A 12 -19.32 51.70 6.36
CA LEU A 12 -19.93 50.41 6.04
C LEU A 12 -19.02 49.31 6.58
N LEU A 13 -19.49 48.62 7.61
CA LEU A 13 -18.91 47.40 8.14
C LEU A 13 -19.08 46.27 7.11
N SER A 14 -18.00 45.91 6.43
CA SER A 14 -17.84 44.58 5.83
C SER A 14 -17.05 43.69 6.80
N PRO A 15 -17.45 42.44 7.06
CA PRO A 15 -16.62 41.52 7.83
C PRO A 15 -15.36 41.24 7.02
N LEU A 16 -14.22 41.66 7.54
CA LEU A 16 -12.90 41.21 7.08
C LEU A 16 -12.90 39.69 7.21
N ALA A 17 -13.15 38.99 6.11
CA ALA A 17 -12.66 37.63 5.95
C ALA A 17 -11.14 37.69 6.14
N MET A 18 -10.65 37.22 7.29
CA MET A 18 -9.23 37.01 7.53
C MET A 18 -8.69 36.13 6.41
N GLN A 19 -7.93 36.72 5.49
CA GLN A 19 -7.07 35.96 4.60
C GLN A 19 -6.08 35.19 5.46
N ALA A 20 -6.04 33.86 5.29
CA ALA A 20 -4.99 33.03 5.85
C ALA A 20 -3.65 33.60 5.37
N GLN A 21 -2.82 34.05 6.31
CA GLN A 21 -1.50 34.57 6.01
C GLN A 21 -0.68 33.43 5.40
N ASP A 22 -0.13 33.63 4.20
CA ASP A 22 0.63 32.61 3.48
C ASP A 22 1.72 32.03 4.40
N ARG A 23 1.73 30.71 4.57
CA ARG A 23 2.77 30.00 5.32
C ARG A 23 4.09 30.20 4.57
N LEU A 24 4.98 31.04 5.09
CA LEU A 24 6.31 31.26 4.50
C LEU A 24 7.24 30.10 4.89
N MET A 25 7.12 28.98 4.17
CA MET A 25 7.82 27.71 4.44
C MET A 25 9.33 27.73 4.17
N ASP A 26 9.84 28.70 3.41
CA ASP A 26 11.20 28.65 2.85
C ASP A 26 12.24 29.52 3.58
N ARG A 27 11.92 30.04 4.78
CA ARG A 27 12.84 30.91 5.52
C ARG A 27 13.64 30.14 6.55
N LYS A 28 14.94 29.97 6.28
CA LYS A 28 15.89 29.33 7.19
C LYS A 28 15.92 30.05 8.55
N LEU A 29 15.65 29.30 9.63
CA LEU A 29 15.83 29.75 11.01
C LEU A 29 17.21 29.34 11.52
N ARG A 30 17.62 29.88 12.68
CA ARG A 30 18.93 29.61 13.30
C ARG A 30 18.74 28.91 14.63
N ILE A 31 19.57 27.91 14.93
CA ILE A 31 19.68 27.37 16.28
C ILE A 31 20.64 28.26 17.08
N GLN A 32 20.11 29.02 18.03
CA GLN A 32 20.91 29.93 18.86
C GLN A 32 21.71 29.16 19.91
N SER A 33 21.10 28.15 20.55
CA SER A 33 21.80 27.29 21.49
C SER A 33 21.24 25.89 21.51
N SER A 34 22.12 24.91 21.75
CA SER A 34 21.75 23.51 21.95
C SER A 34 22.37 22.99 23.24
N ARG A 35 21.58 22.30 24.06
CA ARG A 35 22.04 21.58 25.25
C ARG A 35 21.70 20.10 25.10
N ILE A 36 22.73 19.27 25.18
CA ILE A 36 22.64 17.83 25.00
C ILE A 36 22.97 17.17 26.33
N SER A 37 22.03 16.41 26.86
CA SER A 37 22.21 15.62 28.08
C SER A 37 22.13 14.15 27.75
N ILE A 38 23.20 13.40 28.06
CA ILE A 38 23.35 11.99 27.72
C ILE A 38 23.53 11.21 29.03
N ASN A 39 22.66 10.23 29.25
CA ASN A 39 22.85 9.23 30.30
C ASN A 39 23.11 7.88 29.63
N ALA A 40 24.29 7.31 29.87
CA ALA A 40 24.71 6.04 29.27
C ALA A 40 24.99 5.01 30.36
N GLU A 41 24.31 3.86 30.30
CA GLU A 41 24.44 2.79 31.29
C GLU A 41 24.20 1.42 30.65
N CYS A 42 24.93 0.40 31.12
CA CYS A 42 24.88 -0.97 30.61
C CYS A 42 25.08 -1.09 29.08
N MET A 43 24.02 -1.16 28.27
CA MET A 43 24.07 -1.33 26.81
C MET A 43 23.17 -0.35 26.06
N PHE A 44 22.69 0.71 26.72
CA PHE A 44 21.81 1.69 26.10
C PHE A 44 22.11 3.10 26.60
N ALA A 45 21.58 4.10 25.89
CA ALA A 45 21.67 5.48 26.31
C ALA A 45 20.36 6.22 26.06
N THR A 46 20.05 7.15 26.97
CA THR A 46 19.01 8.16 26.76
C THR A 46 19.67 9.51 26.51
N THR A 47 19.18 10.21 25.51
CA THR A 47 19.68 11.52 25.08
C THR A 47 18.53 12.51 25.07
N VAL A 48 18.72 13.65 25.72
CA VAL A 48 17.81 14.80 25.64
C VAL A 48 18.52 15.90 24.88
N ILE A 49 17.93 16.34 23.77
CA ILE A 49 18.41 17.46 22.96
C ILE A 49 17.46 18.63 23.18
N GLU A 50 17.90 19.64 23.93
CA GLU A 50 17.20 20.92 24.09
C GLU A 50 17.73 21.91 23.05
N MET A 51 16.86 22.42 22.17
CA MET A 51 17.20 23.38 21.13
C MET A 51 16.48 24.71 21.37
N THR A 52 17.20 25.82 21.25
CA THR A 52 16.64 27.17 21.20
C THR A 52 16.69 27.67 19.76
N ILE A 53 15.53 27.68 19.11
CA ILE A 53 15.36 28.10 17.72
C ILE A 53 15.09 29.60 17.71
N TYR A 54 15.94 30.37 17.04
CA TYR A 54 15.81 31.81 16.87
C TYR A 54 15.32 32.14 15.45
N ASN A 55 14.29 32.99 15.37
CA ASN A 55 13.84 33.54 14.10
C ASN A 55 14.52 34.90 13.84
N PRO A 56 15.48 34.99 12.90
CA PRO A 56 16.14 36.24 12.57
C PRO A 56 15.28 37.15 11.70
N HIS A 57 14.14 36.70 11.19
CA HIS A 57 13.31 37.43 10.24
C HIS A 57 12.38 38.42 10.95
N PRO A 58 11.97 39.50 10.27
CA PRO A 58 11.02 40.48 10.82
C PRO A 58 9.55 40.01 10.74
N VAL A 59 9.31 38.76 10.34
CA VAL A 59 7.99 38.13 10.23
C VAL A 59 8.00 36.79 10.94
N GLU A 60 6.84 36.31 11.37
CA GLU A 60 6.71 34.95 11.89
C GLU A 60 7.11 33.90 10.84
N ALA A 61 7.61 32.77 11.30
CA ALA A 61 8.08 31.68 10.46
C ALA A 61 7.84 30.33 11.14
N GLU A 62 7.83 29.27 10.35
CA GLU A 62 7.83 27.89 10.83
C GLU A 62 9.26 27.37 10.93
N ALA A 63 9.61 26.76 12.06
CA ALA A 63 10.84 26.01 12.19
C ALA A 63 10.63 24.61 11.62
N LEU A 64 11.42 24.24 10.63
CA LEU A 64 11.39 22.93 9.98
C LEU A 64 12.77 22.28 10.09
N GLU A 65 12.94 21.43 11.08
CA GLU A 65 14.21 20.75 11.34
C GLU A 65 14.12 19.27 10.97
N THR A 66 15.04 18.80 10.12
CA THR A 66 15.14 17.40 9.73
C THR A 66 16.38 16.77 10.32
N PHE A 67 16.26 15.55 10.82
CA PHE A 67 17.38 14.79 11.35
C PHE A 67 17.24 13.31 11.00
N ARG A 68 18.39 12.62 11.03
CA ARG A 68 18.50 11.22 10.68
C ARG A 68 18.95 10.44 11.90
N LEU A 69 18.14 9.44 12.27
CA LEU A 69 18.50 8.48 13.30
C LEU A 69 19.39 7.38 12.71
N GLN A 70 20.26 6.82 13.53
CA GLN A 70 21.02 5.61 13.24
C GLN A 70 20.21 4.36 13.63
N ASP A 71 20.62 3.20 13.13
CA ASP A 71 19.97 1.94 13.48
C ASP A 71 20.08 1.66 14.99
N GLY A 72 18.95 1.29 15.59
CA GLY A 72 18.85 1.08 17.04
C GLY A 72 18.49 2.32 17.86
N GLN A 73 18.26 3.47 17.22
CA GLN A 73 17.77 4.70 17.87
C GLN A 73 16.26 4.88 17.65
N VAL A 74 15.54 5.36 18.67
CA VAL A 74 14.13 5.72 18.60
C VAL A 74 13.86 7.05 19.28
N ILE A 75 12.91 7.83 18.75
CA ILE A 75 12.41 9.04 19.43
C ILE A 75 11.38 8.62 20.46
N SER A 76 11.67 8.91 21.73
CA SER A 76 10.85 8.53 22.89
C SER A 76 10.15 9.72 23.57
N GLY A 77 10.32 10.94 23.05
CA GLY A 77 9.64 12.12 23.60
C GLY A 77 9.85 13.40 22.79
N LEU A 78 8.90 14.32 22.95
CA LEU A 78 8.92 15.69 22.46
C LEU A 78 8.40 16.61 23.58
N GLU A 79 9.00 17.77 23.79
CA GLU A 79 8.47 18.82 24.68
C GLU A 79 8.62 20.19 24.01
N LEU A 80 7.63 21.06 24.20
CA LEU A 80 7.65 22.44 23.73
C LEU A 80 7.55 23.39 24.91
N ASP A 81 8.38 24.42 24.93
CA ASP A 81 8.29 25.49 25.92
C ASP A 81 7.10 26.41 25.62
N LEU A 82 6.15 26.44 26.53
CA LEU A 82 4.98 27.31 26.54
C LEU A 82 5.05 28.18 27.79
N HIS A 83 5.27 29.48 27.61
CA HIS A 83 5.35 30.47 28.70
C HIS A 83 6.38 30.15 29.81
N GLY A 84 7.52 29.53 29.46
CA GLY A 84 8.59 29.20 30.40
C GLY A 84 8.50 27.79 30.98
N HIS A 85 7.45 27.04 30.66
CA HIS A 85 7.22 25.67 31.11
C HIS A 85 7.23 24.70 29.91
N PHE A 86 7.99 23.60 30.03
CA PHE A 86 8.00 22.57 28.99
C PHE A 86 6.78 21.67 29.11
N ARG A 87 5.89 21.74 28.12
CA ARG A 87 4.78 20.82 27.98
C ARG A 87 5.22 19.58 27.21
N LYS A 88 4.93 18.40 27.76
CA LYS A 88 5.15 17.11 27.10
C LYS A 88 4.20 16.93 25.91
N GLY A 89 4.72 16.38 24.83
CA GLY A 89 3.95 16.01 23.65
C GLY A 89 3.17 14.73 23.86
N SER A 90 1.99 14.70 23.25
CA SER A 90 1.12 13.53 23.19
C SER A 90 1.47 12.71 21.97
N ILE A 91 1.57 11.38 22.13
CA ILE A 91 1.77 10.47 21.01
C ILE A 91 0.41 10.09 20.42
N GLU A 92 0.25 10.24 19.11
CA GLU A 92 -0.99 9.89 18.41
C GLU A 92 -0.67 9.21 17.08
N GLU A 93 -1.71 8.68 16.44
CA GLU A 93 -1.64 8.27 15.04
C GLU A 93 -1.15 9.43 14.19
N ARG A 94 -0.26 9.12 13.25
CA ARG A 94 0.43 10.12 12.44
C ARG A 94 -0.54 11.05 11.71
N TRP A 95 -1.59 10.49 11.09
CA TRP A 95 -2.57 11.27 10.33
C TRP A 95 -3.34 12.22 11.24
N LYS A 96 -3.71 11.76 12.45
CA LYS A 96 -4.47 12.52 13.43
C LYS A 96 -3.66 13.65 14.02
N ALA A 97 -2.41 13.38 14.42
CA ALA A 97 -1.46 14.40 14.85
C ALA A 97 -1.23 15.45 13.75
N SER A 98 -1.06 15.00 12.49
CA SER A 98 -0.87 15.91 11.35
C SER A 98 -2.11 16.75 11.07
N ASN A 99 -3.30 16.16 11.17
CA ASN A 99 -4.57 16.85 10.98
C ASN A 99 -4.80 17.93 12.04
N ALA A 100 -4.58 17.59 13.31
CA ALA A 100 -4.68 18.53 14.42
C ALA A 100 -3.70 19.68 14.25
N TYR A 101 -2.42 19.39 14.01
CA TYR A 101 -1.39 20.40 13.74
C TYR A 101 -1.79 21.35 12.60
N ASN A 102 -2.13 20.79 11.43
CA ASN A 102 -2.49 21.60 10.26
C ASN A 102 -3.73 22.47 10.47
N SER A 103 -4.65 22.04 11.33
CA SER A 103 -5.91 22.74 11.61
C SER A 103 -5.76 23.87 12.64
N VAL A 104 -4.70 23.86 13.45
CA VAL A 104 -4.41 24.90 14.46
C VAL A 104 -3.35 25.90 13.99
N VAL A 105 -2.45 25.50 13.09
CA VAL A 105 -1.46 26.39 12.47
C VAL A 105 -2.16 27.56 11.75
N GLY A 106 -1.65 28.77 11.97
CA GLY A 106 -2.20 30.03 11.43
C GLY A 106 -3.27 30.68 12.29
N LYS A 107 -3.64 30.09 13.44
CA LYS A 107 -4.66 30.63 14.37
C LYS A 107 -4.07 31.31 15.61
N ARG A 108 -2.80 31.75 15.56
CA ARG A 108 -2.02 32.28 16.71
C ARG A 108 -1.94 31.30 17.88
N ILE A 109 -1.68 30.03 17.55
CA ILE A 109 -1.50 28.93 18.50
C ILE A 109 -0.08 28.41 18.24
N ASP A 110 0.63 28.01 19.29
CA ASP A 110 2.00 27.49 19.27
C ASP A 110 2.05 25.94 19.27
N PRO A 111 1.74 25.22 18.16
CA PRO A 111 1.92 23.77 18.13
C PRO A 111 3.35 23.32 17.74
N ALA A 112 3.70 22.12 18.16
CA ALA A 112 4.84 21.37 17.62
C ALA A 112 4.40 19.97 17.14
N LEU A 113 5.01 19.49 16.06
CA LEU A 113 4.77 18.16 15.49
C LEU A 113 6.10 17.48 15.15
N LEU A 114 6.29 16.24 15.59
CA LEU A 114 7.47 15.45 15.28
C LEU A 114 7.09 14.09 14.68
N GLN A 115 7.54 13.85 13.45
CA GLN A 115 7.13 12.68 12.65
C GLN A 115 8.28 12.08 11.84
N GLN A 116 8.18 10.79 11.53
CA GLN A 116 9.10 10.11 10.60
C GLN A 116 8.69 10.40 9.15
N ILE A 117 9.56 10.96 8.32
CA ILE A 117 9.27 11.32 6.91
C ILE A 117 9.89 10.37 5.88
N GLY A 118 10.78 9.47 6.30
CA GLY A 118 11.41 8.47 5.44
C GLY A 118 12.16 7.41 6.26
N HIS A 119 12.90 6.52 5.60
CA HIS A 119 13.69 5.50 6.31
C HIS A 119 14.73 6.16 7.22
N ASN A 120 14.54 6.07 8.54
CA ASN A 120 15.33 6.75 9.58
C ASN A 120 15.37 8.30 9.49
N TYR A 121 14.56 8.94 8.64
CA TYR A 121 14.46 10.40 8.55
C TYR A 121 13.26 10.92 9.33
N TYR A 122 13.48 11.95 10.13
CA TYR A 122 12.48 12.57 10.98
C TYR A 122 12.43 14.07 10.75
N ARG A 123 11.26 14.66 10.99
CA ARG A 123 10.99 16.08 10.80
C ARG A 123 10.25 16.63 12.00
N LEU A 124 10.81 17.69 12.58
CA LEU A 124 10.20 18.54 13.59
C LEU A 124 9.66 19.80 12.92
N ASN A 125 8.39 20.10 13.19
CA ASN A 125 7.72 21.33 12.82
C ASN A 125 7.37 22.10 14.10
N VAL A 126 7.79 23.36 14.23
CA VAL A 126 7.40 24.27 15.32
C VAL A 126 6.89 25.56 14.72
N TYR A 127 5.65 25.92 15.01
CA TYR A 127 5.02 27.13 14.51
C TYR A 127 4.14 27.77 15.59
N PRO A 128 3.98 29.10 15.61
CA PRO A 128 4.87 30.08 15.00
C PRO A 128 6.15 30.26 15.83
N VAL A 129 7.25 30.55 15.15
CA VAL A 129 8.38 31.25 15.76
C VAL A 129 8.22 32.73 15.43
N ALA A 130 7.81 33.52 16.42
CA ALA A 130 7.57 34.95 16.23
C ALA A 130 8.81 35.71 15.71
N ALA A 131 8.58 36.81 15.01
CA ALA A 131 9.64 37.67 14.48
C ALA A 131 10.64 38.06 15.58
N ARG A 132 11.95 37.91 15.30
CA ARG A 132 13.03 38.25 16.25
C ARG A 132 12.92 37.56 17.62
N SER A 133 12.19 36.45 17.72
CA SER A 133 11.96 35.72 18.95
C SER A 133 12.58 34.33 18.92
N THR A 134 12.57 33.66 20.06
CA THR A 134 12.99 32.26 20.20
C THR A 134 11.84 31.33 20.57
N ARG A 135 12.02 30.05 20.26
CA ARG A 135 11.23 28.93 20.79
C ARG A 135 12.17 27.85 21.29
N ARG A 136 11.84 27.23 22.42
CA ARG A 136 12.62 26.11 22.98
C ARG A 136 11.87 24.80 22.83
N VAL A 137 12.57 23.76 22.43
CA VAL A 137 12.02 22.42 22.21
C VAL A 137 13.00 21.38 22.76
N ARG A 138 12.47 20.27 23.29
CA ARG A 138 13.27 19.11 23.71
C ARG A 138 12.85 17.87 22.94
N ILE A 139 13.85 17.11 22.51
CA ILE A 139 13.66 15.80 21.89
C ILE A 139 14.34 14.76 22.76
N HIS A 140 13.63 13.68 23.07
CA HIS A 140 14.15 12.55 23.82
C HIS A 140 14.42 11.38 22.86
N ILE A 141 15.61 10.80 22.96
CA ILE A 141 16.06 9.71 22.11
C ILE A 141 16.60 8.59 22.99
N THR A 142 16.13 7.38 22.73
CA THR A 142 16.61 6.16 23.39
C THR A 142 17.33 5.31 22.36
N GLN A 143 18.49 4.77 22.70
CA GLN A 143 19.27 3.95 21.76
C GLN A 143 20.00 2.78 22.40
N TRP A 144 20.24 1.75 21.59
CA TRP A 144 21.28 0.75 21.87
C TRP A 144 22.67 1.37 21.73
N LEU A 145 23.58 1.02 22.63
CA LEU A 145 25.01 1.31 22.51
C LEU A 145 25.68 0.17 21.74
N THR A 146 26.70 0.53 20.95
CA THR A 146 27.34 -0.42 20.05
C THR A 146 28.67 -0.89 20.61
N TRP A 147 28.96 -2.18 20.52
CA TRP A 147 30.26 -2.69 20.94
C TRP A 147 31.31 -2.50 19.83
N LYS A 148 32.47 -1.96 20.18
CA LYS A 148 33.63 -1.85 19.29
C LYS A 148 34.92 -1.89 20.11
N ASN A 149 35.83 -2.82 19.77
CA ASN A 149 37.12 -2.99 20.44
C ASN A 149 37.01 -3.08 21.98
N ASP A 150 36.12 -3.95 22.48
CA ASP A 150 35.81 -4.13 23.91
C ASP A 150 35.29 -2.89 24.66
N ARG A 151 34.73 -1.91 23.93
CA ARG A 151 34.14 -0.70 24.50
C ARG A 151 32.74 -0.49 23.96
N LEU A 152 31.90 0.13 24.78
CA LEU A 152 30.60 0.62 24.34
C LEU A 152 30.78 1.98 23.69
N GLN A 153 30.25 2.12 22.48
CA GLN A 153 30.27 3.32 21.69
C GLN A 153 28.87 3.94 21.67
N TYR A 154 28.83 5.20 22.07
CA TYR A 154 27.69 6.08 21.86
C TYR A 154 27.90 6.84 20.55
N GLN A 155 26.83 6.98 19.78
CA GLN A 155 26.78 7.88 18.63
C GLN A 155 25.51 8.73 18.70
N MET A 156 25.64 10.03 18.52
CA MET A 156 24.51 10.95 18.39
C MET A 156 23.86 10.82 17.00
N PRO A 157 22.54 11.04 16.87
CA PRO A 157 21.90 11.21 15.56
C PRO A 157 22.60 12.23 14.67
N GLU A 158 22.54 12.00 13.37
CA GLU A 158 23.00 12.98 12.38
C GLU A 158 21.94 14.08 12.25
N ILE A 159 22.34 15.32 12.45
CA ILE A 159 21.44 16.48 12.31
C ILE A 159 22.01 17.38 11.20
N PRO A 160 21.66 17.14 9.93
CA PRO A 160 22.27 17.82 8.81
C PRO A 160 21.98 19.32 8.84
N GLY A 161 23.03 20.14 8.69
CA GLY A 161 22.88 21.57 8.39
C GLY A 161 22.55 22.50 9.56
N ILE A 162 22.54 22.00 10.81
CA ILE A 162 22.38 22.83 12.00
C ILE A 162 23.73 23.36 12.47
N GLY A 163 23.94 24.67 12.31
CA GLY A 163 24.93 25.44 13.05
C GLY A 163 24.30 25.97 14.34
N THR A 164 24.99 25.82 15.47
CA THR A 164 24.58 26.37 16.76
C THR A 164 25.56 27.42 17.24
N ASP A 165 25.07 28.59 17.68
CA ASP A 165 25.96 29.65 18.20
C ASP A 165 26.63 29.19 19.52
N SER A 166 25.94 28.37 20.31
CA SER A 166 26.48 27.75 21.55
C SER A 166 26.03 26.30 21.70
N LEU A 167 26.94 25.41 22.11
CA LEU A 167 26.69 24.00 22.37
C LEU A 167 27.14 23.64 23.78
N PHE A 168 26.24 23.06 24.57
CA PHE A 168 26.53 22.46 25.88
C PHE A 168 26.29 20.97 25.82
N VAL A 169 27.23 20.17 26.31
CA VAL A 169 27.11 18.71 26.38
C VAL A 169 27.40 18.24 27.80
N ASP A 170 26.49 17.47 28.38
CA ASP A 170 26.62 16.81 29.68
C ASP A 170 26.43 15.30 29.49
N VAL A 171 27.47 14.52 29.80
CA VAL A 171 27.48 13.06 29.68
C VAL A 171 27.64 12.46 31.07
N LYS A 172 26.68 11.65 31.51
CA LYS A 172 26.71 10.90 32.77
C LYS A 172 26.91 9.42 32.48
N ILE A 173 27.92 8.81 33.11
CA ILE A 173 28.21 7.38 32.98
C ILE A 173 28.46 6.79 34.39
N PRO A 174 27.41 6.30 35.07
CA PRO A 174 27.47 5.95 36.49
C PRO A 174 28.55 4.90 36.87
N GLN A 175 28.89 3.99 35.95
CA GLN A 175 29.73 2.81 36.22
C GLN A 175 31.16 2.86 35.62
N ALA A 176 31.51 3.86 34.79
CA ALA A 176 32.67 3.75 33.90
C ALA A 176 33.52 5.04 33.70
N ALA A 177 33.35 6.04 34.55
CA ALA A 177 33.91 7.38 34.29
C ALA A 177 35.44 7.48 34.16
N SER A 178 36.21 6.52 34.68
CA SER A 178 37.68 6.57 34.65
C SER A 178 38.30 6.22 33.29
N ASP A 179 37.58 5.55 32.39
CA ASP A 179 38.07 5.11 31.08
C ASP A 179 37.13 5.55 29.95
N LEU A 180 36.71 6.81 29.96
CA LEU A 180 35.93 7.41 28.87
C LEU A 180 36.88 8.04 27.82
N LYS A 181 36.70 7.66 26.55
CA LYS A 181 37.45 8.15 25.40
C LYS A 181 36.50 8.90 24.46
N ALA A 182 36.78 10.17 24.24
CA ALA A 182 36.09 10.95 23.22
C ALA A 182 36.36 10.33 21.84
N GLY A 183 35.32 10.22 21.01
CA GLY A 183 35.42 9.85 19.60
C GLY A 183 35.60 11.07 18.71
N THR A 184 35.59 10.84 17.39
CA THR A 184 35.60 11.91 16.38
C THR A 184 34.43 12.88 16.59
N GLY A 185 34.64 14.18 16.40
CA GLY A 185 33.65 15.23 16.65
C GLY A 185 33.68 15.83 18.06
N ILE A 186 33.71 15.03 19.14
CA ILE A 186 33.78 15.55 20.52
C ILE A 186 35.13 16.20 20.82
N ALA A 187 36.22 15.50 20.49
CA ALA A 187 37.58 15.94 20.79
C ALA A 187 38.03 17.17 19.97
N GLU A 188 37.37 17.42 18.84
CA GLU A 188 37.69 18.53 17.93
C GLU A 188 36.99 19.84 18.32
N VAL A 189 35.93 19.78 19.13
CA VAL A 189 34.98 20.88 19.30
C VAL A 189 34.73 21.26 20.75
N LEU A 190 34.79 20.32 21.71
CA LEU A 190 34.41 20.57 23.10
C LEU A 190 35.63 20.62 24.02
N THR A 191 35.70 21.66 24.86
CA THR A 191 36.63 21.66 26.00
C THR A 191 36.04 20.80 27.10
N LEU A 192 36.61 19.61 27.33
CA LEU A 192 36.07 18.65 28.29
C LEU A 192 36.66 18.89 29.68
N THR A 193 35.80 19.21 30.65
CA THR A 193 36.16 19.15 32.08
C THR A 193 35.67 17.82 32.66
N LYS A 194 36.61 17.00 33.11
CA LYS A 194 36.31 15.81 33.92
C LYS A 194 36.09 16.28 35.36
N ASN A 195 34.94 15.95 35.93
CA ASN A 195 34.68 16.21 37.34
C ASN A 195 34.82 14.90 38.13
N GLU A 196 35.17 14.97 39.42
CA GLU A 196 35.30 13.79 40.32
C GLU A 196 34.00 12.96 40.42
N SER A 197 32.87 13.52 39.97
CA SER A 197 31.50 12.99 40.04
C SER A 197 31.02 12.15 38.85
N ARG A 198 31.91 11.55 38.06
CA ARG A 198 31.57 10.58 36.99
C ARG A 198 30.82 11.14 35.77
N ALA A 199 31.02 12.42 35.46
CA ALA A 199 30.41 13.12 34.32
C ALA A 199 31.46 13.85 33.46
N ILE A 200 31.20 13.94 32.15
CA ILE A 200 31.92 14.82 31.23
C ILE A 200 31.02 16.00 30.88
N GLN A 201 31.57 17.20 31.03
CA GLN A 201 30.94 18.42 30.57
C GLN A 201 31.80 19.06 29.49
N GLY A 202 31.14 19.54 28.44
CA GLY A 202 31.79 20.22 27.32
C GLY A 202 31.00 21.45 26.90
N HIS A 203 31.74 22.49 26.53
CA HIS A 203 31.17 23.70 25.94
C HIS A 203 31.93 24.09 24.66
N ALA A 204 31.18 24.61 23.69
CA ALA A 204 31.69 25.10 22.41
C ALA A 204 30.81 26.22 21.84
N PHE A 205 31.41 27.07 21.00
CA PHE A 205 30.71 28.16 20.31
C PHE A 205 30.81 27.99 18.78
N ASN A 206 29.79 28.45 18.04
CA ASN A 206 29.74 28.46 16.57
C ASN A 206 30.04 27.09 15.92
N VAL A 207 29.33 26.05 16.36
CA VAL A 207 29.56 24.66 15.96
C VAL A 207 28.60 24.23 14.86
N LEU A 208 29.12 23.62 13.79
CA LEU A 208 28.33 22.84 12.85
C LEU A 208 28.16 21.41 13.36
N LEU A 209 26.92 20.99 13.65
CA LEU A 209 26.60 19.65 14.14
C LEU A 209 26.50 18.61 13.00
N ASN A 210 27.40 18.70 12.01
CA ASN A 210 27.40 17.81 10.86
C ASN A 210 28.27 16.55 11.03
N LYS A 211 29.05 16.46 12.11
CA LYS A 211 29.80 15.27 12.53
C LYS A 211 29.14 14.65 13.76
N ALA A 212 29.00 13.33 13.77
CA ALA A 212 28.35 12.63 14.86
C ALA A 212 29.15 12.77 16.16
N LEU A 213 28.54 13.38 17.18
CA LEU A 213 29.07 13.40 18.54
C LEU A 213 29.15 11.95 19.05
N ALA A 214 30.37 11.44 19.24
CA ALA A 214 30.61 10.06 19.63
C ALA A 214 31.61 9.95 20.78
N PHE A 215 31.41 8.98 21.68
CA PHE A 215 32.37 8.62 22.71
C PHE A 215 32.32 7.13 22.95
N SER A 216 33.35 6.60 23.62
CA SER A 216 33.38 5.20 24.03
C SER A 216 33.84 5.04 25.47
N PHE A 217 33.30 4.05 26.17
CA PHE A 217 33.67 3.74 27.55
C PHE A 217 33.73 2.23 27.77
N SER A 218 34.53 1.82 28.75
CA SER A 218 34.57 0.41 29.18
C SER A 218 33.52 0.19 30.27
N PRO A 219 32.59 -0.79 30.17
CA PRO A 219 31.45 -0.91 31.09
C PRO A 219 31.74 -1.31 32.55
N GLY A 220 32.97 -1.15 33.07
CA GLY A 220 33.31 -1.47 34.46
C GLY A 220 33.38 -2.98 34.76
N ASN A 221 32.31 -3.72 34.52
CA ASN A 221 32.25 -5.18 34.65
C ASN A 221 32.30 -5.84 33.26
N LYS A 222 33.38 -6.58 32.97
CA LYS A 222 33.62 -7.17 31.64
C LYS A 222 32.79 -8.42 31.40
N THR A 223 32.48 -9.18 32.44
CA THR A 223 31.74 -10.45 32.41
C THR A 223 30.23 -10.22 32.58
N MET A 224 29.46 -10.74 31.61
CA MET A 224 28.01 -10.92 31.62
C MET A 224 27.17 -9.84 32.33
N VAL A 225 26.57 -8.94 31.55
CA VAL A 225 25.49 -8.10 32.07
C VAL A 225 24.20 -8.92 32.03
N GLN A 226 23.72 -9.31 33.22
CA GLN A 226 22.42 -9.94 33.40
C GLN A 226 21.42 -8.92 33.94
N ALA A 227 20.25 -8.83 33.31
CA ALA A 227 19.17 -7.98 33.80
C ALA A 227 17.84 -8.73 33.73
N GLY A 228 17.15 -8.83 34.87
CA GLY A 228 15.79 -9.36 34.95
C GLY A 228 14.76 -8.24 34.70
N PHE A 229 13.74 -8.52 33.91
CA PHE A 229 12.61 -7.62 33.70
C PHE A 229 11.37 -8.40 33.28
N ASN A 230 10.18 -7.86 33.54
CA ASN A 230 8.92 -8.51 33.19
C ASN A 230 8.38 -7.99 31.85
N ILE A 231 8.09 -8.89 30.91
CA ILE A 231 7.30 -8.60 29.71
C ILE A 231 5.95 -9.29 29.91
N GLN A 232 4.84 -8.55 29.96
CA GLN A 232 3.48 -9.11 30.11
C GLN A 232 3.34 -10.09 31.31
N ASN A 233 3.86 -9.73 32.49
CA ASN A 233 3.92 -10.59 33.68
C ASN A 233 4.74 -11.89 33.53
N GLN A 234 5.51 -12.04 32.45
CA GLN A 234 6.48 -13.11 32.29
C GLN A 234 7.89 -12.57 32.55
N PRO A 235 8.68 -13.20 33.42
CA PRO A 235 10.03 -12.74 33.71
C PRO A 235 10.99 -13.15 32.59
N TYR A 236 11.71 -12.16 32.06
CA TYR A 236 12.74 -12.31 31.04
C TYR A 236 14.09 -11.88 31.60
N THR A 237 15.12 -12.53 31.10
CA THR A 237 16.51 -12.20 31.42
C THR A 237 17.21 -11.77 30.15
N VAL A 238 17.81 -10.58 30.15
CA VAL A 238 18.82 -10.18 29.16
C VAL A 238 20.13 -10.79 29.59
N ILE A 239 20.74 -11.61 28.74
CA ILE A 239 22.09 -12.13 28.91
C ILE A 239 22.95 -11.49 27.83
N SER A 240 23.89 -10.63 28.22
CA SER A 240 24.96 -10.15 27.34
C SER A 240 26.14 -11.11 27.40
N LEU A 241 26.38 -11.86 26.33
CA LEU A 241 27.53 -12.77 26.25
C LEU A 241 28.74 -12.04 25.68
N GLN A 242 29.90 -12.11 26.35
CA GLN A 242 31.18 -11.71 25.78
C GLN A 242 31.92 -12.97 25.34
N ASP A 243 32.28 -13.06 24.07
CA ASP A 243 33.16 -14.13 23.64
C ASP A 243 33.83 -13.81 22.30
N ASN A 244 34.93 -14.49 22.01
CA ASN A 244 35.71 -14.34 20.78
C ASN A 244 35.18 -15.28 19.68
N PHE A 245 33.89 -15.21 19.37
CA PHE A 245 33.33 -16.01 18.30
C PHE A 245 33.70 -15.42 16.93
N PRO A 246 34.08 -16.26 15.95
CA PRO A 246 34.19 -15.77 14.59
C PRO A 246 32.80 -15.34 14.11
N ASP A 247 32.64 -14.06 13.76
CA ASP A 247 31.40 -13.46 13.24
C ASP A 247 30.89 -14.16 11.95
N LYS A 248 31.76 -14.97 11.34
CA LYS A 248 31.62 -15.62 10.05
C LYS A 248 32.27 -16.98 10.10
N GLN A 249 31.55 -18.02 9.72
CA GLN A 249 32.10 -19.36 9.53
C GLN A 249 32.25 -19.62 8.04
N LYS A 250 33.40 -20.16 7.62
CA LYS A 250 33.60 -20.56 6.23
C LYS A 250 32.60 -21.67 5.90
N ILE A 251 31.91 -21.53 4.78
CA ILE A 251 30.92 -22.51 4.34
C ILE A 251 31.63 -23.62 3.57
N ASP A 252 31.27 -24.86 3.83
CA ASP A 252 31.68 -26.01 3.02
C ASP A 252 30.70 -26.22 1.87
N TYR A 253 31.16 -25.96 0.64
CA TYR A 253 30.37 -26.08 -0.58
C TYR A 253 30.59 -27.42 -1.32
N ARG A 254 31.07 -28.48 -0.65
CA ARG A 254 31.18 -29.83 -1.26
C ARG A 254 29.87 -30.32 -1.89
N SER A 255 28.73 -30.01 -1.28
CA SER A 255 27.41 -30.15 -1.90
C SER A 255 26.76 -28.78 -2.04
N LEU A 256 26.11 -28.51 -3.17
CA LEU A 256 25.50 -27.22 -3.47
C LEU A 256 24.17 -27.41 -4.19
N HIS A 257 23.17 -26.66 -3.74
CA HIS A 257 21.87 -26.58 -4.43
C HIS A 257 21.61 -25.15 -4.88
N ILE A 258 21.42 -24.96 -6.18
CA ILE A 258 21.10 -23.67 -6.78
C ILE A 258 19.63 -23.66 -7.14
N TYR A 259 18.91 -22.65 -6.68
CA TYR A 259 17.58 -22.32 -7.15
C TYR A 259 17.67 -21.16 -8.13
N TRP A 260 17.24 -21.39 -9.36
CA TRP A 260 17.28 -20.44 -10.45
C TRP A 260 15.88 -19.96 -10.81
N ASP A 261 15.60 -18.69 -10.53
CA ASP A 261 14.33 -18.08 -10.87
C ASP A 261 14.23 -17.84 -12.38
N ALA A 262 13.29 -18.54 -13.00
CA ALA A 262 12.93 -18.49 -14.41
C ALA A 262 11.57 -17.78 -14.63
N SER A 263 11.07 -17.07 -13.62
CA SER A 263 9.85 -16.26 -13.75
C SER A 263 10.06 -15.06 -14.68
N ALA A 264 8.97 -14.52 -15.24
CA ALA A 264 9.06 -13.41 -16.17
C ALA A 264 9.45 -12.08 -15.48
N SER A 265 9.28 -11.98 -14.16
CA SER A 265 9.73 -10.80 -13.39
C SER A 265 11.26 -10.64 -13.43
N MET A 266 11.98 -11.74 -13.66
CA MET A 266 13.43 -11.76 -13.85
C MET A 266 13.90 -11.17 -15.19
N LYS A 267 13.00 -10.65 -16.03
CA LYS A 267 13.33 -10.07 -17.34
C LYS A 267 14.39 -8.97 -17.30
N ASN A 268 14.41 -8.15 -16.25
CA ASN A 268 15.35 -7.05 -16.09
C ASN A 268 16.62 -7.45 -15.29
N ARG A 269 16.87 -8.76 -15.11
CA ARG A 269 18.11 -9.25 -14.51
C ARG A 269 19.30 -8.94 -15.42
N LEU A 270 20.46 -8.68 -14.83
CA LEU A 270 21.73 -8.61 -15.55
C LEU A 270 22.28 -10.03 -15.68
N LEU A 271 21.67 -10.81 -16.58
CA LEU A 271 21.94 -12.25 -16.74
C LEU A 271 23.43 -12.56 -16.90
N ASN A 272 24.14 -11.74 -17.69
CA ASN A 272 25.58 -11.93 -17.90
C ASN A 272 26.40 -11.77 -16.60
N GLU A 273 26.03 -10.85 -15.72
CA GLU A 273 26.73 -10.66 -14.43
C GLU A 273 26.49 -11.85 -13.50
N GLU A 274 25.26 -12.36 -13.45
CA GLU A 274 24.91 -13.53 -12.65
C GLU A 274 25.59 -14.80 -13.15
N LEU A 275 25.63 -15.02 -14.46
CA LEU A 275 26.34 -16.15 -15.06
C LEU A 275 27.86 -16.04 -14.88
N GLN A 276 28.44 -14.83 -14.97
CA GLN A 276 29.86 -14.61 -14.69
C GLN A 276 30.20 -14.89 -13.22
N PHE A 277 29.37 -14.39 -12.30
CA PHE A 277 29.50 -14.68 -10.87
C PHE A 277 29.41 -16.18 -10.61
N LEU A 278 28.36 -16.84 -11.13
CA LEU A 278 28.14 -18.27 -10.93
C LEU A 278 29.29 -19.12 -11.48
N LYS A 279 29.73 -18.84 -12.71
CA LYS A 279 30.86 -19.54 -13.34
C LYS A 279 32.13 -19.41 -12.50
N LYS A 280 32.43 -18.21 -12.00
CA LYS A 280 33.60 -17.97 -11.16
C LYS A 280 33.47 -18.69 -9.81
N PHE A 281 32.28 -18.67 -9.22
CA PHE A 281 31.99 -19.35 -7.96
C PHE A 281 32.18 -20.87 -8.07
N LEU A 282 31.60 -21.50 -9.09
CA LEU A 282 31.71 -22.95 -9.31
C LEU A 282 33.16 -23.40 -9.59
N LYS A 283 33.93 -22.62 -10.36
CA LYS A 283 35.35 -22.88 -10.61
C LYS A 283 36.22 -22.79 -9.34
N GLN A 284 35.84 -21.92 -8.41
CA GLN A 284 36.58 -21.71 -7.16
C GLN A 284 36.25 -22.78 -6.13
N GLU A 285 34.96 -23.04 -5.87
CA GLU A 285 34.51 -23.92 -4.80
C GLU A 285 34.46 -25.40 -5.21
N LYS A 286 34.31 -25.69 -6.51
CA LYS A 286 34.30 -27.05 -7.10
C LYS A 286 33.41 -28.07 -6.34
N PRO A 287 32.10 -27.82 -6.20
CA PRO A 287 31.18 -28.73 -5.49
C PRO A 287 31.22 -30.14 -6.10
N GLU A 288 31.36 -31.18 -5.29
CA GLU A 288 31.30 -32.59 -5.74
C GLU A 288 29.87 -32.98 -6.16
N GLN A 289 28.87 -32.38 -5.52
CA GLN A 289 27.46 -32.55 -5.85
C GLN A 289 26.83 -31.19 -6.14
N LEU A 290 26.41 -30.95 -7.38
CA LEU A 290 25.75 -29.72 -7.81
C LEU A 290 24.35 -30.02 -8.36
N THR A 291 23.33 -29.52 -7.68
CA THR A 291 21.94 -29.54 -8.17
C THR A 291 21.50 -28.14 -8.54
N VAL A 292 20.89 -27.96 -9.71
CA VAL A 292 20.27 -26.71 -10.15
C VAL A 292 18.78 -26.93 -10.38
N THR A 293 17.95 -26.29 -9.58
CA THR A 293 16.49 -26.34 -9.66
C THR A 293 15.96 -25.03 -10.25
N PHE A 294 15.29 -25.15 -11.39
CA PHE A 294 14.59 -24.03 -12.02
C PHE A 294 13.21 -23.90 -11.43
N PHE A 295 12.79 -22.67 -11.16
CA PHE A 295 11.49 -22.41 -10.57
C PHE A 295 10.86 -21.11 -11.09
N ASN A 296 9.55 -21.01 -10.92
CA ASN A 296 8.76 -19.80 -11.07
C ASN A 296 7.72 -19.73 -9.93
N GLN A 297 6.43 -19.76 -10.21
CA GLN A 297 5.40 -20.03 -9.20
C GLN A 297 5.42 -21.48 -8.69
N ARG A 298 6.25 -22.37 -9.26
CA ARG A 298 6.50 -23.73 -8.76
C ARG A 298 7.91 -24.19 -9.14
N VAL A 299 8.31 -25.38 -8.67
CA VAL A 299 9.49 -26.08 -9.20
C VAL A 299 9.18 -26.60 -10.61
N LEU A 300 10.07 -26.33 -11.56
CA LEU A 300 9.93 -26.68 -12.97
C LEU A 300 10.72 -27.94 -13.33
N SER A 301 12.02 -27.90 -13.11
CA SER A 301 12.95 -29.00 -13.39
C SER A 301 14.17 -28.89 -12.49
N SER A 302 14.86 -30.00 -12.28
CA SER A 302 16.15 -30.04 -11.60
C SER A 302 17.17 -30.76 -12.47
N VAL A 303 18.38 -30.23 -12.54
CA VAL A 303 19.51 -30.81 -13.26
C VAL A 303 20.63 -31.04 -12.25
N VAL A 304 21.29 -32.19 -12.35
CA VAL A 304 22.52 -32.48 -11.59
C VAL A 304 23.70 -32.32 -12.54
N SER A 305 24.74 -31.62 -12.10
CA SER A 305 25.95 -31.36 -12.89
C SER A 305 27.19 -31.80 -12.12
N GLY A 306 28.24 -32.21 -12.83
CA GLY A 306 29.57 -32.39 -12.25
C GLY A 306 30.32 -31.06 -12.11
N ASN A 307 31.61 -31.15 -11.80
CA ASN A 307 32.48 -30.01 -11.46
C ASN A 307 33.68 -29.81 -12.39
N SER A 308 33.74 -30.54 -13.51
CA SER A 308 34.73 -30.28 -14.56
C SER A 308 34.48 -28.94 -15.24
N ASP A 309 35.51 -28.39 -15.88
CA ASP A 309 35.39 -27.10 -16.57
C ASP A 309 34.42 -27.19 -17.77
N GLU A 310 34.38 -28.32 -18.45
CA GLU A 310 33.42 -28.64 -19.51
C GLU A 310 31.98 -28.64 -18.98
N GLU A 311 31.70 -29.41 -17.93
CA GLU A 311 30.35 -29.51 -17.34
C GLU A 311 29.87 -28.17 -16.79
N ILE A 312 30.74 -27.38 -16.15
CA ILE A 312 30.40 -26.02 -15.70
C ILE A 312 30.04 -25.13 -16.88
N ASN A 313 30.78 -25.20 -17.99
CA ASN A 313 30.46 -24.40 -19.18
C ASN A 313 29.12 -24.84 -19.81
N GLU A 314 28.87 -26.14 -19.91
CA GLU A 314 27.60 -26.70 -20.38
C GLU A 314 26.43 -26.25 -19.52
N LEU A 315 26.57 -26.30 -18.19
CA LEU A 315 25.55 -25.81 -17.26
C LEU A 315 25.27 -24.31 -17.44
N ILE A 316 26.31 -23.49 -17.61
CA ILE A 316 26.14 -22.04 -17.83
C ILE A 316 25.38 -21.75 -19.12
N GLU A 317 25.69 -22.47 -20.20
CA GLU A 317 24.97 -22.33 -21.48
C GLU A 317 23.55 -22.92 -21.42
N TYR A 318 23.34 -24.00 -20.66
CA TYR A 318 22.01 -24.53 -20.36
C TYR A 318 21.16 -23.50 -19.63
N ILE A 319 21.68 -22.87 -18.57
CA ILE A 319 21.00 -21.80 -17.84
C ILE A 319 20.72 -20.59 -18.75
N ARG A 320 21.66 -20.21 -19.61
CA ARG A 320 21.51 -19.10 -20.57
C ARG A 320 20.38 -19.34 -21.57
N SER A 321 20.22 -20.57 -22.03
CA SER A 321 19.26 -20.97 -23.06
C SER A 321 17.93 -21.51 -22.52
N TYR A 322 17.80 -21.61 -21.19
CA TYR A 322 16.61 -22.15 -20.53
C TYR A 322 15.38 -21.25 -20.73
N ASP A 323 14.42 -21.71 -21.55
CA ASP A 323 13.06 -21.15 -21.67
C ASP A 323 12.07 -22.19 -21.12
N PRO A 324 11.38 -21.91 -19.99
CA PRO A 324 10.48 -22.89 -19.39
C PRO A 324 9.25 -23.12 -20.28
N LYS A 325 8.90 -24.39 -20.56
CA LYS A 325 7.61 -24.76 -21.15
C LYS A 325 6.46 -24.31 -20.22
N ARG A 326 5.50 -23.55 -20.76
CA ARG A 326 4.69 -22.57 -20.02
C ARG A 326 3.34 -23.12 -19.55
N SER A 327 3.28 -24.30 -18.95
CA SER A 327 2.02 -24.75 -18.35
C SER A 327 1.70 -23.93 -17.08
N PHE A 328 0.64 -23.13 -17.08
CA PHE A 328 0.17 -22.39 -15.92
C PHE A 328 -0.33 -23.35 -14.82
N LYS A 329 0.48 -23.54 -13.77
CA LYS A 329 0.06 -24.20 -12.53
C LYS A 329 0.60 -23.40 -11.33
N PRO A 330 -0.23 -22.56 -10.68
CA PRO A 330 0.20 -21.82 -9.50
C PRO A 330 0.57 -22.77 -8.36
N GLY A 331 1.58 -22.40 -7.58
CA GLY A 331 2.05 -23.20 -6.45
C GLY A 331 2.94 -22.38 -5.53
N LYS A 332 3.57 -23.07 -4.57
CA LYS A 332 4.59 -22.48 -3.70
C LYS A 332 5.92 -23.18 -3.97
N VAL A 333 7.03 -22.47 -3.87
CA VAL A 333 8.36 -23.01 -4.15
C VAL A 333 9.04 -23.40 -2.82
N PRO A 334 9.11 -24.70 -2.49
CA PRO A 334 9.85 -25.15 -1.31
C PRO A 334 11.36 -25.06 -1.58
N ILE A 335 12.01 -24.12 -0.89
CA ILE A 335 13.46 -23.98 -0.88
C ILE A 335 14.00 -24.84 0.26
N HIS A 336 14.45 -26.05 -0.07
CA HIS A 336 15.01 -27.00 0.87
C HIS A 336 15.92 -27.99 0.14
N ASP A 337 16.95 -28.44 0.84
CA ASP A 337 17.78 -29.56 0.40
C ASP A 337 17.73 -30.65 1.50
N PRO A 338 17.33 -31.90 1.18
CA PRO A 338 17.21 -32.97 2.17
C PRO A 338 18.52 -33.31 2.90
N ASN A 339 19.66 -32.98 2.30
CA ASN A 339 20.99 -33.23 2.86
C ASN A 339 21.56 -32.01 3.61
N GLY A 340 20.80 -30.92 3.73
CA GLY A 340 21.26 -29.68 4.36
C GLY A 340 22.35 -28.96 3.59
N SER A 341 22.44 -29.16 2.27
CA SER A 341 23.42 -28.47 1.41
C SER A 341 23.20 -26.94 1.46
N PRO A 342 24.27 -26.12 1.41
CA PRO A 342 24.15 -24.69 1.16
C PRO A 342 23.35 -24.40 -0.11
N ILE A 343 22.49 -23.39 -0.04
CA ILE A 343 21.56 -23.02 -1.10
C ILE A 343 21.88 -21.63 -1.65
N LEU A 344 21.99 -21.51 -2.96
CA LEU A 344 22.05 -20.24 -3.68
C LEU A 344 20.72 -19.99 -4.38
N VAL A 345 20.01 -18.91 -4.06
CA VAL A 345 18.74 -18.55 -4.69
C VAL A 345 18.93 -17.31 -5.55
N PHE A 346 18.92 -17.46 -6.87
CA PHE A 346 18.96 -16.34 -7.83
C PHE A 346 17.55 -15.88 -8.11
N THR A 347 17.12 -14.74 -7.54
CA THR A 347 15.74 -14.24 -7.62
C THR A 347 15.64 -12.74 -7.34
N ASP A 348 14.56 -12.12 -7.79
CA ASP A 348 14.18 -10.74 -7.48
C ASP A 348 13.29 -10.62 -6.22
N GLY A 349 12.81 -11.75 -5.67
CA GLY A 349 12.00 -11.81 -4.46
C GLY A 349 10.53 -11.45 -4.64
N HIS A 350 10.02 -11.41 -5.87
CA HIS A 350 8.58 -11.24 -6.13
C HIS A 350 7.78 -12.54 -5.99
N GLN A 351 8.45 -13.69 -6.14
CA GLN A 351 7.86 -15.00 -5.91
C GLN A 351 7.93 -15.38 -4.41
N PRO A 352 6.84 -15.84 -3.79
CA PRO A 352 6.85 -16.26 -2.40
C PRO A 352 7.60 -17.59 -2.24
N LEU A 353 8.75 -17.54 -1.57
CA LEU A 353 9.56 -18.71 -1.23
C LEU A 353 9.05 -19.35 0.08
N ILE A 354 8.92 -20.68 0.12
CA ILE A 354 8.74 -21.41 1.38
C ILE A 354 10.12 -21.82 1.86
N VAL A 355 10.49 -21.33 3.04
CA VAL A 355 11.74 -21.67 3.70
C VAL A 355 11.44 -22.30 5.06
N PRO A 356 12.11 -23.40 5.46
CA PRO A 356 11.94 -24.00 6.78
C PRO A 356 12.18 -22.98 7.91
N LYS A 357 11.28 -22.93 8.89
CA LYS A 357 11.46 -22.11 10.11
C LYS A 357 12.27 -22.89 11.15
N LYS A 358 13.01 -22.17 12.00
CA LYS A 358 13.67 -22.77 13.19
C LYS A 358 12.64 -23.51 14.07
N PRO A 359 12.98 -24.68 14.66
CA PRO A 359 14.29 -25.34 14.67
C PRO A 359 14.55 -26.29 13.48
N ASN A 360 13.60 -26.45 12.55
CA ASN A 360 13.67 -27.45 11.47
C ASN A 360 14.57 -27.01 10.29
N MET A 361 15.51 -26.12 10.55
CA MET A 361 16.29 -25.44 9.53
C MET A 361 17.63 -26.17 9.32
N GLN A 362 17.95 -26.56 8.09
CA GLN A 362 19.12 -27.43 7.82
C GLN A 362 20.13 -26.86 6.80
N SER A 363 19.75 -25.83 6.04
CA SER A 363 20.58 -25.27 4.95
C SER A 363 20.89 -23.80 5.15
N ILE A 364 22.12 -23.38 4.85
CA ILE A 364 22.46 -21.96 4.74
C ILE A 364 21.90 -21.43 3.40
N ILE A 365 21.17 -20.31 3.40
CA ILE A 365 20.51 -19.79 2.18
C ILE A 365 21.03 -18.39 1.82
N HIS A 366 21.65 -18.25 0.65
CA HIS A 366 22.09 -16.99 0.08
C HIS A 366 21.14 -16.52 -1.02
N CYS A 367 20.57 -15.32 -0.90
CA CYS A 367 19.80 -14.71 -1.98
C CYS A 367 20.68 -13.82 -2.87
N ILE A 368 20.69 -14.10 -4.17
CA ILE A 368 21.49 -13.40 -5.18
C ILE A 368 20.55 -12.71 -6.17
N SER A 369 20.86 -11.45 -6.52
CA SER A 369 20.12 -10.73 -7.56
C SER A 369 21.01 -9.72 -8.28
N SER A 370 20.55 -9.27 -9.45
CA SER A 370 21.23 -8.23 -10.23
C SER A 370 20.29 -7.13 -10.77
N GLY A 371 18.98 -7.35 -10.79
CA GLY A 371 18.01 -6.36 -11.32
C GLY A 371 17.75 -5.17 -10.38
N ASN A 372 17.18 -4.09 -10.94
CA ASN A 372 16.79 -2.88 -10.19
C ASN A 372 15.41 -2.99 -9.52
N PHE A 373 14.55 -3.88 -10.01
CA PHE A 373 13.21 -4.10 -9.49
C PHE A 373 13.22 -5.38 -8.65
N ARG A 374 13.43 -5.24 -7.34
CA ARG A 374 13.66 -6.34 -6.41
C ARG A 374 13.07 -6.03 -5.03
N ASN A 375 12.69 -7.08 -4.30
CA ASN A 375 12.20 -6.97 -2.94
C ASN A 375 13.33 -7.15 -1.93
N ASP A 376 14.20 -6.14 -1.81
CA ASP A 376 15.38 -6.20 -0.93
C ASP A 376 15.07 -6.50 0.53
N PRO A 377 14.02 -5.91 1.17
CA PRO A 377 13.67 -6.25 2.54
C PRO A 377 13.34 -7.74 2.72
N TYR A 378 12.60 -8.33 1.78
CA TYR A 378 12.24 -9.75 1.83
C TYR A 378 13.47 -10.65 1.64
N LEU A 379 14.30 -10.38 0.64
CA LEU A 379 15.49 -11.19 0.35
C LEU A 379 16.55 -11.11 1.45
N ASN A 380 16.70 -9.94 2.08
CA ASN A 380 17.55 -9.78 3.27
C ASN A 380 17.02 -10.65 4.42
N ALA A 381 15.71 -10.57 4.70
CA ALA A 381 15.09 -11.37 5.75
C ALA A 381 15.28 -12.88 5.51
N VAL A 382 15.08 -13.35 4.26
CA VAL A 382 15.32 -14.76 3.91
C VAL A 382 16.77 -15.16 4.14
N SER A 383 17.74 -14.36 3.66
CA SER A 383 19.16 -14.71 3.82
C SER A 383 19.59 -14.71 5.30
N GLU A 384 19.24 -13.67 6.05
CA GLU A 384 19.65 -13.49 7.45
C GLU A 384 19.03 -14.52 8.39
N GLN A 385 17.74 -14.81 8.23
CA GLN A 385 17.05 -15.84 9.02
C GLN A 385 17.69 -17.22 8.81
N ASN A 386 18.32 -17.42 7.64
CA ASN A 386 18.91 -18.68 7.23
C ASN A 386 20.45 -18.70 7.30
N SER A 387 21.05 -17.82 8.11
CA SER A 387 22.52 -17.70 8.29
C SER A 387 23.32 -17.45 7.01
N GLY A 388 22.67 -17.09 5.90
CA GLY A 388 23.33 -16.77 4.64
C GLY A 388 23.52 -15.28 4.45
N GLN A 389 23.79 -14.90 3.20
CA GLN A 389 24.15 -13.53 2.81
C GLN A 389 23.36 -13.11 1.60
N ARG A 390 22.87 -11.86 1.62
CA ARG A 390 22.34 -11.19 0.45
C ARG A 390 23.48 -10.71 -0.46
N ILE A 391 23.46 -11.09 -1.73
CA ILE A 391 24.42 -10.66 -2.75
C ILE A 391 23.69 -9.87 -3.84
N VAL A 392 24.08 -8.61 -4.03
CA VAL A 392 23.56 -7.72 -5.07
C VAL A 392 24.69 -7.44 -6.05
N LEU A 393 24.59 -7.99 -7.26
CA LEU A 393 25.72 -8.02 -8.19
C LEU A 393 25.94 -6.69 -8.93
N ASN A 394 24.91 -5.87 -9.11
CA ASN A 394 25.02 -4.59 -9.82
C ASN A 394 25.58 -3.44 -8.96
N GLU A 395 25.77 -3.67 -7.66
CA GLU A 395 26.29 -2.66 -6.70
C GLU A 395 27.74 -2.91 -6.28
N LYS A 396 28.24 -4.12 -6.51
CA LYS A 396 29.56 -4.56 -6.03
C LYS A 396 30.31 -5.29 -7.12
N ASN A 397 31.64 -5.20 -7.09
CA ASN A 397 32.43 -6.05 -7.96
C ASN A 397 32.29 -7.54 -7.56
N ILE A 398 32.52 -8.42 -8.53
CA ILE A 398 32.40 -9.88 -8.34
C ILE A 398 33.32 -10.39 -7.22
N ARG A 399 34.50 -9.77 -7.01
CA ARG A 399 35.45 -10.19 -5.97
C ARG A 399 34.88 -10.00 -4.56
N GLU A 400 34.30 -8.85 -4.27
CA GLU A 400 33.64 -8.59 -2.99
C GLU A 400 32.44 -9.51 -2.75
N SER A 401 31.69 -9.83 -3.81
CA SER A 401 30.59 -10.79 -3.75
C SER A 401 31.07 -12.20 -3.43
N MET A 402 32.20 -12.63 -4.00
CA MET A 402 32.87 -13.90 -3.69
C MET A 402 33.36 -13.96 -2.23
N ASP A 403 33.98 -12.89 -1.74
CA ASP A 403 34.42 -12.82 -0.34
C ASP A 403 33.24 -12.84 0.64
N LYS A 404 32.07 -12.28 0.24
CA LYS A 404 30.87 -12.27 1.08
C LYS A 404 30.20 -13.65 1.13
N ILE A 405 30.08 -14.35 0.00
CA ILE A 405 29.39 -15.63 -0.08
C ILE A 405 30.19 -16.81 0.50
N ALA A 406 31.52 -16.68 0.64
CA ALA A 406 32.37 -17.69 1.25
C ALA A 406 32.04 -17.96 2.74
N PHE A 407 31.27 -17.09 3.38
CA PHE A 407 30.99 -17.15 4.81
C PHE A 407 29.50 -17.12 5.17
N GLY A 408 29.11 -17.99 6.09
CA GLY A 408 27.81 -17.99 6.76
C GLY A 408 27.89 -17.17 8.03
N SER A 409 26.80 -16.49 8.37
CA SER A 409 26.75 -15.70 9.59
C SER A 409 26.51 -16.60 10.80
N THR A 410 27.35 -16.48 11.83
CA THR A 410 27.23 -17.26 13.08
C THR A 410 26.25 -16.58 14.04
N GLY A 411 25.38 -17.35 14.68
CA GLY A 411 24.40 -16.82 15.61
C GLY A 411 23.95 -17.83 16.65
N ILE A 412 23.04 -17.42 17.53
CA ILE A 412 22.51 -18.31 18.57
C ILE A 412 21.66 -19.40 17.91
N SER A 413 22.08 -20.65 18.08
CA SER A 413 21.36 -21.84 17.64
C SER A 413 20.41 -22.32 18.73
N LYS A 414 20.84 -22.31 19.99
CA LYS A 414 20.07 -22.85 21.12
C LYS A 414 20.38 -22.13 22.44
N VAL A 415 19.40 -22.08 23.34
CA VAL A 415 19.57 -21.67 24.74
C VAL A 415 19.05 -22.80 25.61
N ILE A 416 19.86 -23.24 26.57
CA ILE A 416 19.62 -24.41 27.40
C ILE A 416 19.61 -23.98 28.87
N ASP A 417 18.56 -24.30 29.60
CA ASP A 417 18.45 -24.15 31.05
C ASP A 417 18.54 -25.55 31.68
N GLY A 418 19.65 -25.81 32.39
CA GLY A 418 20.00 -27.15 32.84
C GLY A 418 20.16 -28.13 31.67
N ASN A 419 19.16 -29.00 31.44
CA ASN A 419 19.11 -29.95 30.33
C ASN A 419 18.01 -29.63 29.29
N GLN A 420 17.21 -28.59 29.50
CA GLN A 420 16.08 -28.27 28.64
C GLN A 420 16.38 -27.12 27.70
N SER A 421 16.05 -27.27 26.42
CA SER A 421 16.04 -26.15 25.49
C SER A 421 14.92 -25.19 25.88
N ILE A 422 15.25 -23.94 26.11
CA ILE A 422 14.23 -22.91 26.38
C ILE A 422 14.05 -22.00 25.17
N PRO A 423 12.82 -21.49 24.94
CA PRO A 423 12.59 -20.47 23.94
C PRO A 423 13.41 -19.22 24.27
N PHE A 424 14.07 -18.70 23.25
CA PHE A 424 14.85 -17.47 23.37
C PHE A 424 14.53 -16.53 22.22
N ARG A 425 14.77 -15.25 22.46
CA ARG A 425 14.86 -14.24 21.40
C ARG A 425 16.29 -13.72 21.39
N ALA A 426 17.00 -13.97 20.30
CA ALA A 426 18.25 -13.28 20.03
C ALA A 426 17.90 -11.93 19.42
N LEU A 427 18.23 -10.84 20.12
CA LEU A 427 18.31 -9.53 19.46
C LEU A 427 19.64 -9.52 18.70
N GLN A 428 19.59 -9.76 17.39
CA GLN A 428 20.77 -9.70 16.55
C GLN A 428 21.16 -8.23 16.35
N TYR A 429 21.92 -7.68 17.30
CA TYR A 429 22.69 -6.47 17.05
C TYR A 429 24.12 -6.89 16.71
N ARG A 430 24.48 -6.88 15.41
CA ARG A 430 25.81 -7.28 14.92
C ARG A 430 26.64 -6.08 14.45
N PRO A 431 27.39 -5.39 15.32
CA PRO A 431 28.67 -4.79 14.95
C PRO A 431 29.80 -5.82 15.13
N ALA A 432 30.82 -5.73 14.28
CA ALA A 432 31.99 -6.61 14.29
C ALA A 432 32.61 -6.77 15.69
N GLY A 433 32.78 -8.03 16.16
CA GLY A 433 33.28 -8.39 17.50
C GLY A 433 32.19 -8.81 18.50
N SER A 434 31.25 -9.65 18.07
CA SER A 434 29.89 -9.82 18.63
C SER A 434 29.78 -10.18 20.12
N ARG A 435 29.15 -9.30 20.92
CA ARG A 435 28.43 -9.67 22.16
C ARG A 435 26.96 -9.94 21.85
N PHE A 436 26.42 -11.06 22.31
CA PHE A 436 25.02 -11.43 22.03
C PHE A 436 24.09 -10.97 23.14
N ILE A 437 22.91 -10.46 22.76
CA ILE A 437 21.80 -10.27 23.69
C ILE A 437 20.81 -11.42 23.52
N VAL A 438 20.84 -12.33 24.49
CA VAL A 438 19.83 -13.39 24.60
C VAL A 438 18.75 -12.91 25.54
N LEU A 439 17.51 -12.95 25.08
CA LEU A 439 16.33 -12.86 25.94
C LEU A 439 15.83 -14.28 26.16
N SER A 440 15.96 -14.77 27.37
CA SER A 440 15.40 -16.06 27.77
C SER A 440 14.31 -15.86 28.82
N HIS A 441 13.34 -16.78 28.87
CA HIS A 441 12.47 -16.90 30.06
C HIS A 441 13.36 -17.06 31.29
N ALA A 442 12.99 -16.46 32.41
CA ALA A 442 13.81 -16.42 33.63
C ALA A 442 14.31 -17.83 33.98
N PRO A 443 15.60 -18.10 33.73
CA PRO A 443 16.14 -19.44 33.84
C PRO A 443 16.18 -19.85 35.30
N LYS A 444 15.90 -21.11 35.58
CA LYS A 444 15.93 -21.67 36.94
C LYS A 444 17.32 -22.17 37.32
N ASN A 445 18.16 -22.45 36.33
CA ASN A 445 19.54 -22.91 36.49
C ASN A 445 20.49 -22.06 35.65
N ASP A 446 21.77 -22.42 35.67
CA ASP A 446 22.77 -21.86 34.75
C ASP A 446 22.38 -22.11 33.29
N VAL A 447 22.53 -21.07 32.48
CA VAL A 447 22.12 -21.09 31.07
C VAL A 447 23.32 -21.40 30.19
N GLN A 448 23.21 -22.42 29.34
CA GLN A 448 24.16 -22.64 28.26
C GLN A 448 23.61 -22.07 26.96
N VAL A 449 24.38 -21.20 26.32
CA VAL A 449 24.04 -20.65 25.00
C VAL A 449 24.94 -21.30 23.96
N ARG A 450 24.31 -21.97 22.99
CA ARG A 450 25.01 -22.59 21.84
C ARG A 450 24.93 -21.67 20.64
N MET A 451 26.06 -21.51 19.96
CA MET A 451 26.20 -20.63 18.82
C MET A 451 26.90 -21.35 17.68
N GLY A 452 26.48 -21.04 16.46
CA GLY A 452 26.98 -21.69 15.26
C GLY A 452 26.25 -21.19 14.02
N THR A 453 26.47 -21.90 12.92
CA THR A 453 25.58 -21.80 11.76
C THR A 453 24.40 -22.75 11.94
N VAL A 454 23.39 -22.62 11.09
CA VAL A 454 22.27 -23.58 11.01
C VAL A 454 22.70 -25.00 10.63
N ARG A 455 23.90 -25.18 10.07
CA ARG A 455 24.44 -26.47 9.59
C ARG A 455 25.42 -27.09 10.57
N ASN A 456 26.30 -26.28 11.16
CA ASN A 456 27.29 -26.72 12.12
C ASN A 456 26.93 -26.16 13.50
N ASP A 457 26.37 -27.02 14.33
CA ASP A 457 26.15 -26.83 15.77
C ASP A 457 27.50 -26.99 16.52
N GLU A 458 28.59 -26.38 15.99
CA GLU A 458 29.92 -26.47 16.58
C GLU A 458 29.84 -25.99 18.04
N ALA A 459 30.10 -26.93 18.93
CA ALA A 459 29.78 -26.89 20.35
C ALA A 459 30.71 -25.94 21.13
N LEU A 460 30.59 -24.64 20.92
CA LEU A 460 31.04 -23.68 21.91
C LEU A 460 29.82 -23.21 22.71
N ALA A 461 29.55 -23.97 23.77
CA ALA A 461 28.62 -23.56 24.80
C ALA A 461 29.34 -22.55 25.70
N THR A 462 28.88 -21.30 25.72
CA THR A 462 29.23 -20.38 26.79
C THR A 462 28.20 -20.57 27.90
N SER A 463 28.66 -20.79 29.14
CA SER A 463 27.80 -20.94 30.31
C SER A 463 27.68 -19.62 31.04
N ALA A 464 26.44 -19.23 31.28
CA ALA A 464 26.06 -18.05 32.02
C ALA A 464 25.58 -18.47 33.41
N GLN A 465 26.33 -18.09 34.45
CA GLN A 465 25.88 -18.23 35.83
C GLN A 465 24.72 -17.27 36.11
N THR A 466 23.67 -17.75 36.76
CA THR A 466 22.58 -16.89 37.24
C THR A 466 23.04 -16.12 38.50
N PRO A 467 23.19 -14.78 38.45
CA PRO A 467 23.46 -14.00 39.64
C PRO A 467 22.23 -14.04 40.54
N SER A 468 22.48 -14.16 41.85
CA SER A 468 21.45 -14.21 42.88
C SER A 468 20.58 -12.95 42.91
N HIS A 469 21.10 -11.78 42.51
CA HIS A 469 20.33 -10.54 42.36
C HIS A 469 20.94 -9.58 41.31
N CYS A 470 20.20 -9.29 40.24
CA CYS A 470 20.45 -8.16 39.34
C CYS A 470 19.14 -7.40 39.09
N ASN A 471 18.76 -6.53 40.01
CA ASN A 471 17.66 -5.58 39.80
C ASN A 471 18.22 -4.35 39.09
N LEU A 472 17.92 -4.18 37.80
CA LEU A 472 18.06 -2.87 37.16
C LEU A 472 17.05 -1.92 37.83
N PRO A 473 17.44 -0.68 38.17
CA PRO A 473 16.49 0.38 38.49
C PRO A 473 15.37 0.48 37.43
N ASP A 474 14.14 0.78 37.84
CA ASP A 474 13.01 0.95 36.92
C ASP A 474 13.26 1.99 35.82
N SER A 475 14.09 2.99 36.11
CA SER A 475 14.55 4.01 35.15
C SER A 475 15.35 3.44 33.98
N LEU A 476 15.90 2.23 34.14
CA LEU A 476 16.73 1.52 33.16
C LEU A 476 15.99 0.33 32.53
N ALA A 477 15.10 -0.33 33.28
CA ALA A 477 14.34 -1.47 32.78
C ALA A 477 13.32 -1.08 31.68
N LYS A 478 12.64 0.07 31.80
CA LYS A 478 11.62 0.50 30.84
C LYS A 478 12.18 0.81 29.45
N PRO A 479 13.26 1.62 29.28
CA PRO A 479 13.85 1.86 27.97
C PRO A 479 14.34 0.58 27.29
N LEU A 480 14.92 -0.35 28.06
CA LEU A 480 15.39 -1.64 27.58
C LEU A 480 14.23 -2.50 27.06
N HIS A 481 13.16 -2.64 27.86
CA HIS A 481 11.95 -3.36 27.49
C HIS A 481 11.33 -2.80 26.19
N MET A 482 11.23 -1.47 26.09
CA MET A 482 10.74 -0.78 24.90
C MET A 482 11.60 -1.10 23.67
N LEU A 483 12.93 -0.94 23.74
CA LEU A 483 13.81 -1.21 22.60
C LEU A 483 13.74 -2.67 22.12
N VAL A 484 13.67 -3.62 23.07
CA VAL A 484 13.51 -5.06 22.79
C VAL A 484 12.20 -5.33 22.03
N GLN A 485 11.10 -4.73 22.47
CA GLN A 485 9.80 -4.91 21.83
C GLN A 485 9.75 -4.23 20.46
N PHE A 486 10.30 -3.02 20.33
CA PHE A 486 10.37 -2.29 19.08
C PHE A 486 11.04 -3.10 17.98
N ASP A 487 12.19 -3.73 18.29
CA ASP A 487 12.93 -4.55 17.34
C ASP A 487 12.11 -5.70 16.76
N SER A 488 11.13 -6.19 17.53
CA SER A 488 10.26 -7.26 17.09
C SER A 488 9.03 -6.86 16.30
N VAL A 489 8.56 -5.63 16.48
CA VAL A 489 7.35 -5.15 15.80
C VAL A 489 7.67 -4.23 14.63
N LYS A 490 8.93 -3.76 14.48
CA LYS A 490 9.34 -2.83 13.42
C LYS A 490 9.08 -3.35 12.01
N SER A 491 9.11 -4.68 11.81
CA SER A 491 8.83 -5.37 10.55
C SER A 491 7.46 -6.07 10.52
N ASP A 492 6.62 -5.89 11.55
CA ASP A 492 5.33 -6.55 11.70
C ASP A 492 4.18 -5.72 11.07
N ARG A 493 2.95 -6.23 11.11
CA ARG A 493 1.74 -5.62 10.51
C ARG A 493 1.48 -4.18 11.01
N TRP A 494 0.72 -3.43 10.19
CA TRP A 494 0.34 -2.02 10.42
C TRP A 494 -0.03 -1.69 11.88
N MET A 495 -0.82 -2.55 12.55
CA MET A 495 -1.31 -2.28 13.91
C MET A 495 -0.42 -2.74 15.05
N SER A 496 0.38 -3.78 14.87
CA SER A 496 1.41 -4.13 15.86
C SER A 496 2.33 -2.94 16.10
N LEU A 497 2.75 -2.25 15.04
CA LEU A 497 3.63 -1.09 15.18
C LEU A 497 2.91 0.17 15.66
N LEU A 498 1.70 0.46 15.17
CA LEU A 498 0.93 1.61 15.62
C LEU A 498 0.66 1.54 17.14
N SER A 499 0.15 0.39 17.58
CA SER A 499 -0.23 0.17 18.96
C SER A 499 0.98 0.20 19.90
N PHE A 500 2.10 -0.42 19.47
CA PHE A 500 3.38 -0.32 20.15
C PHE A 500 3.82 1.13 20.31
N GLY A 501 3.76 1.92 19.24
CA GLY A 501 4.12 3.34 19.26
C GLY A 501 3.28 4.16 20.23
N LEU A 502 1.97 3.92 20.30
CA LEU A 502 1.07 4.60 21.24
C LEU A 502 1.29 4.19 22.70
N LYS A 503 1.56 2.90 22.93
CA LYS A 503 1.78 2.32 24.25
C LYS A 503 3.10 2.79 24.85
N GLU A 504 4.19 2.60 24.12
CA GLU A 504 5.55 2.94 24.58
C GLU A 504 5.92 4.41 24.35
N LYS A 505 5.02 5.20 23.74
CA LYS A 505 5.23 6.62 23.40
C LYS A 505 6.47 6.84 22.54
N ILE A 506 6.52 6.17 21.39
CA ILE A 506 7.60 6.35 20.41
C ILE A 506 7.09 6.82 19.06
N VAL A 507 7.92 7.56 18.34
CA VAL A 507 7.66 7.91 16.93
C VAL A 507 7.99 6.72 16.04
N THR A 508 7.06 6.38 15.16
CA THR A 508 7.20 5.34 14.13
C THR A 508 6.69 5.91 12.80
N TYR A 509 6.67 5.11 11.74
CA TYR A 509 5.99 5.52 10.50
C TYR A 509 4.46 5.61 10.66
N ARG A 510 3.89 5.12 11.78
CA ARG A 510 2.45 5.17 12.11
C ARG A 510 2.09 6.15 13.22
N THR A 511 3.03 6.54 14.07
CA THR A 511 2.79 7.43 15.22
C THR A 511 3.59 8.72 15.12
N SER A 512 3.11 9.79 15.74
CA SER A 512 3.79 11.09 15.77
C SER A 512 3.51 11.81 17.08
N PHE A 513 4.49 12.56 17.56
CA PHE A 513 4.30 13.43 18.72
C PHE A 513 3.69 14.75 18.29
N ILE A 514 2.74 15.24 19.09
CA ILE A 514 2.15 16.56 18.94
C ILE A 514 2.09 17.29 20.29
N VAL A 515 2.46 18.56 20.30
CA VAL A 515 2.21 19.47 21.42
C VAL A 515 1.21 20.53 20.95
N LEU A 516 0.17 20.78 21.73
CA LEU A 516 -0.81 21.83 21.51
C LEU A 516 -0.79 22.81 22.69
N GLU A 517 -0.98 24.10 22.40
CA GLU A 517 -0.98 25.15 23.43
C GLU A 517 -2.30 25.19 24.19
N ARG A 518 -3.44 25.01 23.50
CA ARG A 518 -4.77 25.18 24.09
C ARG A 518 -5.39 23.84 24.49
N ILE A 519 -6.07 23.83 25.63
CA ILE A 519 -6.76 22.64 26.17
C ILE A 519 -7.88 22.20 25.22
N GLU A 520 -8.59 23.17 24.63
CA GLU A 520 -9.71 22.97 23.71
C GLU A 520 -9.30 22.18 22.47
N ASP A 521 -8.06 22.34 22.00
CA ASP A 521 -7.57 21.61 20.83
C ASP A 521 -7.34 20.12 21.17
N TYR A 522 -6.90 19.79 22.38
CA TYR A 522 -6.83 18.38 22.83
C TYR A 522 -8.20 17.72 22.84
N ILE A 523 -9.22 18.43 23.31
CA ILE A 523 -10.62 17.94 23.35
C ILE A 523 -11.18 17.82 21.94
N GLN A 524 -11.05 18.87 21.12
CA GLN A 524 -11.61 18.94 19.77
C GLN A 524 -11.06 17.82 18.86
N TYR A 525 -9.75 17.59 18.89
CA TYR A 525 -9.11 16.56 18.07
C TYR A 525 -9.00 15.21 18.79
N LYS A 526 -9.57 15.10 20.00
CA LYS A 526 -9.60 13.88 20.82
C LYS A 526 -8.21 13.28 21.08
N ILE A 527 -7.23 14.12 21.41
CA ILE A 527 -5.82 13.74 21.63
C ILE A 527 -5.60 13.44 23.11
N GLU A 528 -4.80 12.40 23.44
CA GLU A 528 -4.35 12.12 24.82
C GLU A 528 -3.81 13.40 25.47
N PRO A 529 -4.44 13.97 26.52
CA PRO A 529 -3.90 15.18 27.14
C PRO A 529 -2.61 14.84 27.89
N PRO A 530 -1.59 15.72 27.90
CA PRO A 530 -0.43 15.56 28.75
C PRO A 530 -0.83 15.57 30.23
N ASP A 531 0.01 14.99 31.11
CA ASP A 531 -0.32 14.75 32.53
C ASP A 531 -0.89 15.99 33.24
N GLU A 532 -0.34 17.17 32.96
CA GLU A 532 -0.78 18.46 33.53
C GLU A 532 -2.18 18.91 33.08
N LEU A 533 -2.68 18.42 31.93
CA LEU A 533 -3.97 18.79 31.36
C LEU A 533 -5.06 17.74 31.61
N VAL A 534 -4.76 16.61 32.24
CA VAL A 534 -5.74 15.53 32.50
C VAL A 534 -6.89 16.02 33.38
N GLU A 535 -6.60 16.65 34.53
CA GLU A 535 -7.64 17.17 35.43
C GLU A 535 -8.42 18.35 34.82
N PRO A 536 -7.77 19.36 34.20
CA PRO A 536 -8.48 20.40 33.45
C PRO A 536 -9.40 19.85 32.35
N CYS A 537 -8.96 18.85 31.58
CA CYS A 537 -9.79 18.19 30.58
C CYS A 537 -11.00 17.49 31.21
N ARG A 538 -10.80 16.81 32.36
CA ARG A 538 -11.89 16.15 33.08
C ARG A 538 -12.95 17.15 33.54
N GLN A 539 -12.54 18.32 34.01
CA GLN A 539 -13.46 19.41 34.36
C GLN A 539 -14.26 19.94 33.16
N MET A 540 -13.71 19.81 31.95
CA MET A 540 -14.38 20.10 30.68
C MET A 540 -15.09 18.88 30.07
N ASN A 541 -15.39 17.85 30.88
CA ASN A 541 -16.05 16.60 30.47
C ASN A 541 -15.30 15.79 29.41
N TYR A 542 -13.98 15.91 29.35
CA TYR A 542 -13.13 15.12 28.47
C TYR A 542 -12.26 14.14 29.28
N VAL A 543 -12.57 12.85 29.18
CA VAL A 543 -11.76 11.77 29.75
C VAL A 543 -11.21 10.92 28.62
N TYR A 544 -9.89 10.97 28.43
CA TYR A 544 -9.23 10.14 27.41
C TYR A 544 -8.98 8.73 27.95
N ASN A 545 -9.78 7.77 27.51
CA ASN A 545 -9.63 6.38 27.91
C ASN A 545 -8.60 5.68 27.01
N LYS A 546 -7.32 5.77 27.39
CA LYS A 546 -6.22 5.09 26.68
C LYS A 546 -6.41 3.57 26.63
N ALA A 547 -6.90 2.97 27.71
CA ALA A 547 -7.15 1.53 27.77
C ALA A 547 -8.25 1.11 26.79
N GLU A 548 -9.32 1.88 26.68
CA GLU A 548 -10.41 1.63 25.72
C GLU A 548 -9.99 1.89 24.27
N LYS A 549 -9.18 2.93 24.01
CA LYS A 549 -8.60 3.16 22.67
C LYS A 549 -7.65 2.05 22.28
N LEU A 550 -6.74 1.68 23.17
CA LEU A 550 -5.85 0.53 22.97
C LEU A 550 -6.64 -0.76 22.88
N ARG A 551 -7.77 -0.92 23.57
CA ARG A 551 -8.65 -2.07 23.41
C ARG A 551 -9.32 -2.05 22.04
N ILE A 552 -10.00 -0.99 21.62
CA ILE A 552 -10.56 -0.85 20.26
C ILE A 552 -9.50 -1.16 19.19
N MET A 553 -8.25 -0.74 19.42
CA MET A 553 -7.10 -0.98 18.56
C MET A 553 -6.57 -2.43 18.64
N TYR A 554 -6.30 -2.98 19.82
CA TYR A 554 -5.85 -4.38 20.04
C TYR A 554 -6.99 -5.40 19.89
N GLY A 555 -8.16 -4.92 19.49
CA GLY A 555 -9.38 -5.70 19.43
C GLY A 555 -10.35 -5.30 20.54
N LEU A 556 -11.48 -4.72 20.11
CA LEU A 556 -12.76 -4.90 20.80
C LEU A 556 -12.76 -6.30 21.45
N SER A 557 -13.25 -6.44 22.69
CA SER A 557 -13.55 -7.80 23.14
C SER A 557 -14.47 -8.44 22.10
N ASP A 558 -14.41 -9.75 21.91
CA ASP A 558 -15.26 -10.41 20.92
C ASP A 558 -16.72 -10.01 21.15
N GLU A 559 -17.12 -9.87 22.42
CA GLU A 559 -18.39 -9.30 22.84
C GLU A 559 -18.71 -7.92 22.22
N GLU A 560 -17.81 -6.94 22.31
CA GLU A 560 -18.10 -5.60 21.79
C GLU A 560 -18.07 -5.50 20.28
N HIS A 561 -17.19 -6.29 19.65
CA HIS A 561 -17.18 -6.44 18.20
C HIS A 561 -18.50 -7.03 17.74
N ILE A 562 -18.96 -8.08 18.41
CA ILE A 562 -20.26 -8.71 18.19
C ILE A 562 -21.39 -7.69 18.42
N GLN A 563 -21.37 -6.90 19.49
CA GLN A 563 -22.37 -5.85 19.73
C GLN A 563 -22.40 -4.78 18.62
N GLN A 564 -21.25 -4.41 18.07
CA GLN A 564 -21.20 -3.50 16.92
C GLN A 564 -21.82 -4.15 15.67
N LEU A 565 -21.42 -5.38 15.33
CA LEU A 565 -22.00 -6.15 14.22
C LEU A 565 -23.52 -6.29 14.37
N ILE A 566 -23.99 -6.60 15.58
CA ILE A 566 -25.41 -6.63 15.96
C ILE A 566 -26.04 -5.27 15.75
N GLY A 567 -25.42 -4.18 16.19
CA GLY A 567 -25.91 -2.81 16.02
C GLY A 567 -26.15 -2.45 14.55
N TYR A 568 -25.34 -2.97 13.63
CA TYR A 568 -25.52 -2.79 12.19
C TYR A 568 -26.61 -3.70 11.60
N MET A 569 -26.70 -4.97 12.04
CA MET A 569 -27.60 -5.95 11.45
C MET A 569 -29.01 -5.99 12.05
N LYS A 570 -29.16 -5.73 13.36
CA LYS A 570 -30.46 -5.74 14.06
C LYS A 570 -31.51 -4.83 13.43
N PRO A 571 -31.20 -3.55 13.08
CA PRO A 571 -32.19 -2.69 12.43
C PRO A 571 -32.69 -3.27 11.10
N ARG A 572 -31.79 -3.93 10.34
CA ARG A 572 -32.13 -4.57 9.06
C ARG A 572 -32.99 -5.81 9.28
N GLU A 573 -32.60 -6.70 10.20
CA GLU A 573 -33.39 -7.87 10.60
C GLU A 573 -34.80 -7.45 11.02
N GLN A 574 -34.93 -6.53 11.98
CA GLN A 574 -36.21 -6.04 12.49
C GLN A 574 -37.08 -5.41 11.39
N TRP A 575 -36.46 -4.65 10.48
CA TRP A 575 -37.20 -4.07 9.36
C TRP A 575 -37.80 -5.16 8.47
N TRP A 576 -37.05 -6.22 8.15
CA TRP A 576 -37.56 -7.36 7.39
C TRP A 576 -38.62 -8.17 8.15
N THR A 577 -38.42 -8.44 9.44
CA THR A 577 -39.41 -9.14 10.28
C THR A 577 -40.73 -8.36 10.39
N LYS A 578 -40.66 -7.03 10.48
CA LYS A 578 -41.87 -6.18 10.51
C LYS A 578 -42.66 -6.26 9.19
N GLN A 579 -41.98 -6.39 8.06
CA GLN A 579 -42.64 -6.56 6.76
C GLN A 579 -43.31 -7.94 6.64
N SER A 580 -42.65 -9.01 7.09
CA SER A 580 -43.24 -10.35 7.08
C SER A 580 -44.45 -10.46 8.02
N MET A 581 -44.41 -9.83 9.20
CA MET A 581 -45.57 -9.78 10.13
C MET A 581 -46.74 -8.96 9.59
N LYS A 582 -46.50 -7.79 8.97
CA LYS A 582 -47.55 -7.02 8.29
C LYS A 582 -48.28 -7.85 7.24
N GLU A 583 -47.58 -8.75 6.57
CA GLU A 583 -48.16 -9.63 5.56
C GLU A 583 -49.01 -10.75 6.15
N ILE A 584 -48.59 -11.38 7.27
CA ILE A 584 -49.44 -12.33 8.00
C ILE A 584 -50.77 -11.67 8.36
N ILE A 585 -50.71 -10.44 8.90
CA ILE A 585 -51.89 -9.66 9.27
C ILE A 585 -52.73 -9.27 8.03
N LEU A 586 -52.11 -8.92 6.90
CA LEU A 586 -52.85 -8.58 5.67
C LEU A 586 -53.47 -9.81 4.98
N ARG A 587 -52.84 -10.99 5.09
CA ARG A 587 -53.38 -12.25 4.56
C ARG A 587 -54.50 -12.80 5.43
N GLU A 588 -54.41 -12.66 6.75
CA GLU A 588 -55.50 -13.00 7.68
C GLU A 588 -56.73 -12.10 7.51
N ASN A 589 -56.54 -10.85 7.04
CA ASN A 589 -57.61 -9.88 6.81
C ASN A 589 -58.18 -9.87 5.37
N GLN A 590 -57.73 -10.77 4.48
CA GLN A 590 -58.39 -10.98 3.19
C GLN A 590 -59.52 -12.00 3.39
N PRO A 591 -60.79 -11.68 3.08
CA PRO A 591 -61.87 -12.66 3.20
C PRO A 591 -61.56 -13.86 2.31
N THR A 592 -61.48 -15.02 2.94
CA THR A 592 -61.26 -16.31 2.30
C THR A 592 -62.30 -16.54 1.21
N ALA A 593 -61.91 -16.34 -0.05
CA ALA A 593 -62.71 -16.75 -1.18
C ALA A 593 -62.87 -18.28 -1.11
N GLN A 594 -64.10 -18.72 -0.86
CA GLN A 594 -64.48 -20.12 -0.83
C GLN A 594 -64.17 -20.76 -2.19
N ILE A 595 -63.26 -21.72 -2.18
CA ILE A 595 -62.95 -22.55 -3.35
C ILE A 595 -64.08 -23.56 -3.52
N SER A 596 -64.97 -23.32 -4.46
CA SER A 596 -65.86 -24.35 -5.00
C SER A 596 -65.05 -25.29 -5.88
N VAL A 597 -64.87 -26.52 -5.43
CA VAL A 597 -64.20 -27.59 -6.19
C VAL A 597 -65.18 -28.13 -7.21
N ASN A 598 -64.83 -28.08 -8.50
CA ASN A 598 -65.40 -28.97 -9.50
C ASN A 598 -64.27 -29.68 -10.26
N ARG A 599 -64.25 -31.01 -10.16
CA ARG A 599 -63.44 -31.93 -10.95
C ARG A 599 -64.19 -32.28 -12.22
N GLN A 600 -63.49 -32.32 -13.36
CA GLN A 600 -63.52 -33.31 -14.45
C GLN A 600 -63.33 -32.64 -15.81
N GLY A 601 -62.67 -33.38 -16.72
CA GLY A 601 -63.02 -33.34 -18.15
C GLY A 601 -61.96 -32.78 -19.08
N ALA A 602 -61.53 -33.62 -20.01
CA ALA A 602 -60.59 -33.35 -21.07
C ALA A 602 -61.26 -32.70 -22.31
N ALA A 603 -60.40 -32.05 -23.12
CA ALA A 603 -60.44 -31.88 -24.58
C ALA A 603 -61.49 -30.95 -25.25
N GLN A 604 -61.01 -30.34 -26.34
CA GLN A 604 -61.70 -29.71 -27.48
C GLN A 604 -62.25 -28.28 -27.29
N THR A 605 -61.57 -27.27 -27.87
CA THR A 605 -61.65 -26.71 -29.25
C THR A 605 -62.81 -25.76 -29.49
N ASP A 606 -62.40 -24.52 -29.77
CA ASP A 606 -62.83 -23.60 -30.83
C ASP A 606 -64.25 -23.03 -30.93
N ALA A 607 -64.21 -21.71 -31.17
CA ALA A 607 -65.10 -20.89 -31.98
C ALA A 607 -66.45 -20.48 -31.35
N MET A 608 -66.95 -19.24 -31.46
CA MET A 608 -66.55 -18.02 -32.18
C MET A 608 -67.52 -16.88 -31.76
N PHE A 609 -67.32 -15.69 -32.35
CA PHE A 609 -68.23 -14.54 -32.52
C PHE A 609 -68.07 -13.37 -31.50
N GLN A 610 -67.87 -12.10 -31.89
CA GLN A 610 -67.83 -11.46 -33.21
C GLN A 610 -67.29 -10.00 -33.13
N SER A 611 -66.53 -9.59 -34.15
CA SER A 611 -66.49 -8.28 -34.86
C SER A 611 -66.63 -6.96 -34.07
N THR A 612 -65.77 -5.95 -34.24
CA THR A 612 -65.49 -5.24 -35.50
C THR A 612 -64.26 -4.33 -35.33
N ALA A 613 -63.31 -4.42 -36.26
CA ALA A 613 -62.41 -3.32 -36.66
C ALA A 613 -62.84 -2.90 -38.08
N PRO A 614 -62.48 -1.71 -38.60
CA PRO A 614 -61.28 -1.73 -39.45
C PRO A 614 -60.49 -0.40 -39.57
N GLY A 615 -59.21 -0.56 -39.95
CA GLY A 615 -58.32 0.49 -40.47
C GLY A 615 -56.89 0.33 -39.92
N ASN A 616 -56.19 -0.80 -40.09
CA ASN A 616 -55.60 -1.34 -41.34
C ASN A 616 -54.74 -0.28 -42.06
N ILE A 617 -53.44 -0.43 -42.34
CA ILE A 617 -52.65 -1.62 -42.70
C ILE A 617 -51.15 -1.30 -42.45
N ASN A 618 -50.36 -2.12 -41.75
CA ASN A 618 -49.81 -3.43 -42.17
C ASN A 618 -48.63 -3.25 -43.18
N LEU A 619 -47.57 -4.05 -43.20
CA LEU A 619 -47.48 -5.47 -42.89
C LEU A 619 -46.00 -5.94 -42.95
N ASN A 620 -45.80 -7.11 -42.34
CA ASN A 620 -44.87 -8.18 -42.70
C ASN A 620 -43.66 -8.34 -41.76
N SER A 621 -43.78 -9.16 -40.70
CA SER A 621 -43.84 -10.65 -40.67
C SER A 621 -42.42 -11.22 -40.64
N SER A 622 -42.02 -12.21 -39.83
CA SER A 622 -42.73 -13.16 -38.96
C SER A 622 -41.64 -14.06 -38.33
N SER A 623 -41.80 -14.43 -37.05
CA SER A 623 -41.51 -15.74 -36.40
C SER A 623 -40.39 -16.65 -36.93
N GLU A 624 -39.59 -17.37 -36.14
CA GLU A 624 -39.55 -17.70 -34.72
C GLU A 624 -38.20 -18.44 -34.47
N LEU A 625 -37.76 -18.41 -33.21
CA LEU A 625 -36.83 -19.33 -32.53
C LEU A 625 -35.45 -19.63 -33.16
N SER A 626 -34.42 -19.06 -32.52
CA SER A 626 -33.13 -19.73 -32.34
C SER A 626 -32.58 -19.39 -30.96
N SER A 627 -32.53 -20.37 -30.07
CA SER A 627 -31.72 -20.32 -28.85
C SER A 627 -30.25 -20.28 -29.27
N VAL A 628 -29.58 -19.13 -29.15
CA VAL A 628 -28.12 -19.08 -29.34
C VAL A 628 -27.50 -18.11 -28.34
N VAL A 629 -26.69 -18.71 -27.48
CA VAL A 629 -25.51 -18.24 -26.74
C VAL A 629 -25.22 -16.74 -26.73
N VAL A 630 -25.05 -16.21 -25.52
CA VAL A 630 -24.39 -14.93 -25.24
C VAL A 630 -22.91 -15.05 -25.63
N THR A 631 -22.47 -14.27 -26.60
CA THR A 631 -21.08 -13.79 -26.68
C THR A 631 -21.00 -12.45 -27.42
N ALA A 632 -20.33 -11.49 -26.76
CA ALA A 632 -19.65 -10.27 -27.22
C ALA A 632 -20.35 -9.15 -28.05
N TYR A 633 -20.86 -8.13 -27.32
CA TYR A 633 -20.52 -6.69 -27.35
C TYR A 633 -20.18 -5.95 -28.69
N GLY A 634 -20.91 -4.85 -29.04
CA GLY A 634 -20.62 -3.87 -30.12
C GLY A 634 -21.39 -2.52 -30.09
N THR A 635 -20.64 -1.39 -30.05
CA THR A 635 -20.91 0.09 -29.88
C THR A 635 -21.79 0.85 -30.86
N GLN A 636 -22.28 2.04 -30.41
CA GLN A 636 -21.78 3.38 -30.83
C GLN A 636 -22.52 4.56 -30.13
N ARG A 637 -21.97 5.79 -30.24
CA ARG A 637 -22.17 6.94 -29.31
C ARG A 637 -21.95 8.33 -29.96
N GLN A 638 -22.55 9.41 -29.42
CA GLN A 638 -22.05 10.84 -29.35
C GLN A 638 -23.19 11.80 -28.85
N SER A 639 -23.02 13.10 -28.50
CA SER A 639 -22.09 13.89 -27.66
C SER A 639 -22.64 15.34 -27.47
N LYS A 640 -22.45 15.97 -26.28
CA LYS A 640 -22.01 17.38 -26.03
C LYS A 640 -22.46 17.94 -24.67
N MET A 641 -21.50 18.51 -23.91
CA MET A 641 -21.52 19.89 -23.38
C MET A 641 -20.30 20.16 -22.49
N LEU A 642 -19.65 21.32 -22.65
CA LEU A 642 -19.22 22.27 -21.59
C LEU A 642 -18.47 23.46 -22.23
N GLY A 643 -18.70 24.67 -21.71
CA GLY A 643 -18.49 25.94 -22.41
C GLY A 643 -17.36 26.84 -21.91
N TYR A 644 -16.15 26.66 -22.45
CA TYR A 644 -15.10 27.69 -22.48
C TYR A 644 -14.45 27.73 -23.87
N SER A 645 -14.17 28.92 -24.42
CA SER A 645 -13.68 29.05 -25.79
C SER A 645 -12.17 28.75 -25.90
N THR A 646 -11.83 27.46 -25.96
CA THR A 646 -10.55 27.00 -26.50
C THR A 646 -10.75 26.65 -27.98
N ARG A 647 -9.78 26.95 -28.84
CA ARG A 647 -9.77 26.44 -30.22
C ARG A 647 -8.68 25.39 -30.31
N ARG A 648 -9.11 24.15 -30.52
CA ARG A 648 -8.25 23.03 -30.87
C ARG A 648 -8.30 22.86 -32.39
N ILE A 649 -7.15 22.67 -33.01
CA ILE A 649 -7.00 22.34 -34.42
C ILE A 649 -6.45 20.91 -34.44
N SER A 650 -7.22 19.98 -35.01
CA SER A 650 -6.79 18.59 -35.16
C SER A 650 -5.68 18.48 -36.20
N ALA A 651 -4.96 17.36 -36.20
CA ALA A 651 -3.98 17.04 -37.24
C ALA A 651 -4.57 17.22 -38.66
N ASP A 652 -5.77 16.68 -38.90
CA ASP A 652 -6.41 16.73 -40.22
C ASP A 652 -6.78 18.17 -40.63
N GLU A 653 -7.32 18.96 -39.70
CA GLU A 653 -7.57 20.37 -39.94
C GLU A 653 -6.27 21.11 -40.22
N LEU A 654 -5.19 20.82 -39.47
CA LEU A 654 -3.90 21.47 -39.61
C LEU A 654 -3.26 21.19 -40.98
N VAL A 655 -3.29 19.94 -41.44
CA VAL A 655 -2.62 19.50 -42.68
C VAL A 655 -3.49 19.61 -43.94
N GLN A 656 -4.76 20.04 -43.82
CA GLN A 656 -5.71 20.12 -44.94
C GLN A 656 -5.18 20.85 -46.18
N ALA A 657 -4.39 21.91 -45.98
CA ALA A 657 -3.79 22.70 -47.07
C ALA A 657 -2.38 22.22 -47.47
N LYS A 658 -1.95 21.05 -46.98
CA LYS A 658 -0.59 20.50 -47.09
C LYS A 658 0.51 21.56 -46.80
N PRO A 659 0.42 22.27 -45.66
CA PRO A 659 1.41 23.28 -45.32
C PRO A 659 2.78 22.63 -45.08
N VAL A 660 3.85 23.34 -45.44
CA VAL A 660 5.23 22.88 -45.17
C VAL A 660 5.57 23.08 -43.68
N PHE A 661 5.04 24.14 -43.07
CA PHE A 661 5.29 24.50 -41.67
C PHE A 661 4.00 24.59 -40.86
N VAL A 662 4.08 24.31 -39.56
CA VAL A 662 2.94 24.37 -38.63
C VAL A 662 2.32 25.78 -38.61
N THR A 663 3.15 26.81 -38.68
CA THR A 663 2.75 28.23 -38.68
C THR A 663 1.86 28.59 -39.87
N GLN A 664 2.16 28.06 -41.06
CA GLN A 664 1.30 28.19 -42.24
C GLN A 664 -0.02 27.44 -42.05
N GLY A 665 0.04 26.24 -41.46
CA GLY A 665 -1.12 25.43 -41.15
C GLY A 665 -2.11 26.09 -40.18
N LEU A 666 -1.68 27.02 -39.33
CA LEU A 666 -2.53 27.73 -38.36
C LEU A 666 -3.19 28.99 -38.92
N THR A 667 -2.74 29.47 -40.08
CA THR A 667 -3.23 30.72 -40.67
C THR A 667 -4.72 30.61 -41.03
N GLY A 668 -5.52 31.56 -40.55
CA GLY A 668 -6.97 31.58 -40.80
C GLY A 668 -7.81 30.58 -40.00
N LYS A 669 -7.19 29.67 -39.22
CA LYS A 669 -7.89 28.62 -38.46
C LYS A 669 -8.22 29.01 -37.01
N VAL A 670 -7.60 30.08 -36.50
CA VAL A 670 -7.88 30.62 -35.16
C VAL A 670 -8.22 32.10 -35.21
N SER A 671 -9.39 32.45 -34.66
CA SER A 671 -9.84 33.84 -34.55
C SER A 671 -8.90 34.67 -33.67
N GLY A 672 -8.37 35.75 -34.25
CA GLY A 672 -7.45 36.68 -33.59
C GLY A 672 -6.00 36.24 -33.57
N LEU A 673 -5.63 35.13 -34.22
CA LEU A 673 -4.24 34.73 -34.43
C LEU A 673 -3.72 35.36 -35.73
N LEU A 674 -2.66 36.16 -35.62
CA LEU A 674 -1.95 36.74 -36.75
C LEU A 674 -0.58 36.09 -36.88
N VAL A 675 -0.30 35.47 -38.03
CA VAL A 675 0.99 34.87 -38.37
C VAL A 675 1.59 35.68 -39.52
N GLN A 676 2.75 36.30 -39.31
CA GLN A 676 3.45 37.12 -40.30
C GLN A 676 4.82 36.51 -40.60
N SER A 677 5.11 36.24 -41.88
CA SER A 677 6.46 35.87 -42.32
C SER A 677 7.32 37.12 -42.38
N LEU A 678 8.51 37.08 -41.79
CA LEU A 678 9.45 38.21 -41.77
C LEU A 678 10.42 38.19 -42.96
N ASN A 679 10.57 37.04 -43.62
CA ASN A 679 11.39 36.87 -44.81
C ASN A 679 10.80 35.79 -45.74
N ASN A 680 11.40 35.64 -46.94
CA ASN A 680 11.02 34.64 -47.95
C ASN A 680 12.03 33.47 -48.00
N SER A 681 12.67 33.16 -46.87
CA SER A 681 13.62 32.04 -46.76
C SER A 681 12.88 30.70 -46.75
N VAL A 682 13.59 29.61 -47.11
CA VAL A 682 13.07 28.24 -46.98
C VAL A 682 12.72 27.94 -45.51
N PHE A 683 13.44 28.51 -44.54
CA PHE A 683 13.09 28.46 -43.12
C PHE A 683 12.74 29.86 -42.63
N ALA A 684 11.53 30.33 -42.98
CA ALA A 684 11.16 31.71 -42.68
C ALA A 684 10.93 31.97 -41.19
N ASP A 685 11.51 33.06 -40.68
CA ASP A 685 11.22 33.57 -39.35
C ASP A 685 9.78 34.10 -39.34
N THR A 686 8.97 33.64 -38.39
CA THR A 686 7.57 34.03 -38.29
C THR A 686 7.28 34.74 -36.99
N ARG A 687 6.58 35.89 -37.09
CA ARG A 687 6.04 36.61 -35.94
C ARG A 687 4.59 36.21 -35.73
N ILE A 688 4.29 35.68 -34.56
CA ILE A 688 2.93 35.27 -34.20
C ILE A 688 2.39 36.18 -33.10
N THR A 689 1.20 36.73 -33.31
CA THR A 689 0.54 37.62 -32.34
C THR A 689 -0.91 37.19 -32.14
N LEU A 690 -1.35 37.06 -30.89
CA LEU A 690 -2.72 36.64 -30.54
C LEU A 690 -3.48 37.82 -29.91
N ARG A 691 -4.48 38.33 -30.64
CA ARG A 691 -5.33 39.49 -30.27
C ARG A 691 -4.57 40.82 -30.11
N GLY A 692 -3.65 41.09 -31.04
CA GLY A 692 -3.00 42.39 -31.20
C GLY A 692 -1.80 42.65 -30.28
N ILE A 693 -1.13 43.77 -30.51
CA ILE A 693 0.07 44.22 -29.78
C ILE A 693 -0.38 44.78 -28.42
N ARG A 694 0.17 44.25 -27.32
CA ARG A 694 -0.13 44.66 -25.94
C ARG A 694 0.98 45.50 -25.29
N SER A 695 2.18 45.48 -25.86
CA SER A 695 3.32 46.27 -25.43
C SER A 695 4.02 46.90 -26.62
N LEU A 696 4.39 48.18 -26.53
CA LEU A 696 5.08 48.91 -27.59
C LEU A 696 6.58 48.56 -27.65
N THR A 697 7.17 48.09 -26.54
CA THR A 697 8.62 47.83 -26.41
C THR A 697 8.94 46.39 -25.97
N GLY A 698 7.96 45.63 -25.49
CA GLY A 698 8.13 44.25 -24.98
C GLY A 698 7.80 43.14 -25.99
N ASN A 699 8.02 41.89 -25.58
CA ASN A 699 7.64 40.72 -26.38
C ASN A 699 6.11 40.55 -26.40
N ASN A 700 5.53 40.47 -27.60
CA ASN A 700 4.09 40.31 -27.84
C ASN A 700 3.73 38.92 -28.40
N GLN A 701 4.71 38.01 -28.46
CA GLN A 701 4.48 36.66 -28.97
C GLN A 701 3.92 35.74 -27.87
N PRO A 702 3.07 34.77 -28.22
CA PRO A 702 2.59 33.77 -27.28
C PRO A 702 3.71 32.79 -26.89
N MET A 703 3.54 32.13 -25.74
CA MET A 703 4.44 31.04 -25.35
C MET A 703 4.11 29.77 -26.13
N LEU A 704 5.15 29.03 -26.55
CA LEU A 704 5.01 27.68 -27.12
C LEU A 704 5.24 26.63 -26.05
N VAL A 705 4.30 25.69 -25.92
CA VAL A 705 4.44 24.49 -25.08
C VAL A 705 4.39 23.28 -25.98
N LEU A 706 5.48 22.51 -26.04
CA LEU A 706 5.58 21.25 -26.79
C LEU A 706 5.59 20.10 -25.79
N ASP A 707 4.60 19.20 -25.87
CA ASP A 707 4.48 18.02 -25.00
C ASP A 707 4.66 18.32 -23.50
N ASN A 708 4.06 19.42 -23.04
CA ASN A 708 4.11 19.98 -21.68
C ASN A 708 5.39 20.71 -21.27
N MET A 709 6.35 20.91 -22.18
CA MET A 709 7.53 21.73 -21.92
C MET A 709 7.46 23.09 -22.64
N PRO A 710 7.66 24.22 -21.95
CA PRO A 710 7.78 25.51 -22.59
C PRO A 710 9.09 25.57 -23.39
N ILE A 711 9.01 25.94 -24.66
CA ILE A 711 10.15 25.98 -25.57
C ILE A 711 10.12 27.27 -26.42
N ASN A 712 11.20 27.54 -27.16
CA ASN A 712 11.28 28.70 -28.03
C ASN A 712 10.29 28.60 -29.19
N LEU A 713 9.53 29.68 -29.44
CA LEU A 713 8.49 29.73 -30.48
C LEU A 713 9.03 29.51 -31.90
N GLY A 714 10.31 29.84 -32.17
CA GLY A 714 10.95 29.61 -33.46
C GLY A 714 11.03 28.13 -33.88
N LEU A 715 10.99 27.20 -32.91
CA LEU A 715 10.96 25.75 -33.20
C LEU A 715 9.66 25.32 -33.91
N LEU A 716 8.61 26.15 -33.87
CA LEU A 716 7.34 25.83 -34.53
C LEU A 716 7.48 25.75 -36.06
N SER A 717 8.45 26.46 -36.65
CA SER A 717 8.79 26.37 -38.07
C SER A 717 9.64 25.14 -38.42
N SER A 718 10.19 24.39 -37.45
CA SER A 718 11.00 23.20 -37.71
C SER A 718 10.28 21.88 -37.43
N ILE A 719 9.07 21.92 -36.88
CA ILE A 719 8.26 20.72 -36.61
C ILE A 719 7.47 20.36 -37.88
N ASN A 720 7.52 19.09 -38.29
CA ASN A 720 6.71 18.60 -39.40
C ASN A 720 5.22 18.58 -38.98
N PRO A 721 4.31 19.22 -39.74
CA PRO A 721 2.88 19.22 -39.42
C PRO A 721 2.25 17.82 -39.30
N ASN A 722 2.82 16.82 -39.98
CA ASN A 722 2.33 15.44 -39.95
C ASN A 722 2.64 14.72 -38.62
N ASP A 723 3.61 15.21 -37.85
CA ASP A 723 4.00 14.62 -36.55
C ASP A 723 3.17 15.19 -35.39
N ILE A 724 2.28 16.16 -35.68
CA ILE A 724 1.42 16.81 -34.70
C ILE A 724 0.11 16.03 -34.56
N GLU A 725 -0.26 15.72 -33.30
CA GLU A 725 -1.56 15.15 -32.95
C GLU A 725 -2.64 16.24 -32.94
N ASP A 726 -2.35 17.36 -32.26
CA ASP A 726 -3.18 18.56 -32.28
C ASP A 726 -2.42 19.82 -31.83
N VAL A 727 -2.96 20.98 -32.20
CA VAL A 727 -2.55 22.29 -31.68
C VAL A 727 -3.72 22.93 -30.94
N THR A 728 -3.50 23.27 -29.67
CA THR A 728 -4.48 23.96 -28.84
C THR A 728 -4.01 25.39 -28.57
N ILE A 729 -4.85 26.39 -28.90
CA ILE A 729 -4.55 27.79 -28.62
C ILE A 729 -5.37 28.27 -27.42
N LEU A 730 -4.65 28.66 -26.36
CA LEU A 730 -5.22 29.30 -25.20
C LEU A 730 -5.15 30.81 -25.36
N LYS A 731 -6.31 31.46 -25.26
CA LYS A 731 -6.41 32.91 -25.22
C LYS A 731 -5.84 33.44 -23.90
N PRO A 732 -5.30 34.67 -23.86
CA PRO A 732 -4.63 35.28 -22.69
C PRO A 732 -5.29 35.03 -21.34
N GLY A 733 -6.62 35.19 -21.21
CA GLY A 733 -7.32 34.98 -19.94
C GLY A 733 -7.29 33.53 -19.43
N SER A 734 -7.43 32.56 -20.33
CA SER A 734 -7.34 31.13 -19.98
C SER A 734 -5.88 30.66 -19.82
N ALA A 735 -4.97 31.27 -20.56
CA ALA A 735 -3.54 30.97 -20.50
C ALA A 735 -2.89 31.46 -19.19
N THR A 736 -3.20 32.68 -18.75
CA THR A 736 -2.65 33.27 -17.52
C THR A 736 -3.07 32.49 -16.27
N ALA A 737 -4.28 31.91 -16.27
CA ALA A 737 -4.77 31.08 -15.19
C ALA A 737 -3.94 29.78 -14.98
N ILE A 738 -3.24 29.32 -16.02
CA ILE A 738 -2.48 28.06 -16.00
C ILE A 738 -0.97 28.32 -15.97
N TYR A 739 -0.48 29.29 -16.75
CA TYR A 739 0.94 29.54 -16.98
C TYR A 739 1.43 30.87 -16.38
N GLY A 740 0.62 31.53 -15.55
CA GLY A 740 1.00 32.78 -14.87
C GLY A 740 1.34 33.92 -15.84
N SER A 741 2.28 34.77 -15.46
CA SER A 741 2.70 35.95 -16.24
C SER A 741 3.17 35.61 -17.65
N ASP A 742 3.74 34.43 -17.85
CA ASP A 742 4.28 34.00 -19.15
C ASP A 742 3.16 33.66 -20.16
N GLY A 743 1.95 33.39 -19.66
CA GLY A 743 0.74 33.17 -20.47
C GLY A 743 -0.02 34.43 -20.87
N VAL A 744 0.46 35.64 -20.50
CA VAL A 744 -0.26 36.92 -20.73
C VAL A 744 -0.51 37.24 -22.20
N ASN A 745 0.34 36.75 -23.10
CA ASN A 745 0.19 36.90 -24.55
C ASN A 745 -0.54 35.70 -25.21
N GLY A 746 -1.03 34.75 -24.41
CA GLY A 746 -1.59 33.49 -24.86
C GLY A 746 -0.55 32.37 -24.98
N VAL A 747 -1.04 31.14 -25.15
CA VAL A 747 -0.20 29.93 -25.22
C VAL A 747 -0.62 29.08 -26.42
N ILE A 748 0.37 28.67 -27.22
CA ILE A 748 0.20 27.67 -28.27
C ILE A 748 0.73 26.35 -27.70
N ILE A 749 -0.15 25.38 -27.53
CA ILE A 749 0.20 24.05 -27.05
C ILE A 749 0.22 23.12 -28.26
N VAL A 750 1.38 22.54 -28.55
CA VAL A 750 1.58 21.53 -29.58
C VAL A 750 1.76 20.18 -28.90
N LYS A 751 0.94 19.22 -29.30
CA LYS A 751 1.06 17.83 -28.86
C LYS A 751 1.53 16.99 -30.04
N THR A 752 2.62 16.27 -29.89
CA THR A 752 3.12 15.37 -30.94
C THR A 752 2.41 14.03 -30.90
N LYS A 753 2.31 13.37 -32.06
CA LYS A 753 1.81 12.00 -32.15
C LYS A 753 2.77 11.09 -31.38
N LYS A 754 2.29 10.55 -30.25
CA LYS A 754 2.97 9.45 -29.56
C LYS A 754 2.52 8.14 -30.19
N GLY A 755 3.41 7.15 -30.27
CA GLY A 755 3.02 5.78 -30.67
C GLY A 755 1.78 5.38 -29.87
N LYS A 756 0.67 5.13 -30.57
CA LYS A 756 -0.65 5.07 -29.93
C LYS A 756 -0.73 3.85 -29.03
N ARG A 757 -0.64 4.08 -27.71
CA ARG A 757 -1.29 3.25 -26.70
C ARG A 757 -2.02 4.17 -25.72
N SER A 758 -3.32 4.29 -25.96
CA SER A 758 -4.37 4.51 -24.95
C SER A 758 -4.76 5.94 -24.47
N TYR A 759 -6.02 5.96 -24.02
CA TYR A 759 -6.70 6.84 -23.07
C TYR A 759 -7.34 8.16 -23.56
N TYR A 760 -8.63 8.06 -23.89
CA TYR A 760 -9.57 9.18 -23.97
C TYR A 760 -9.67 9.92 -22.62
N ARG A 761 -9.27 11.20 -22.59
CA ARG A 761 -9.46 12.14 -21.47
C ARG A 761 -10.76 12.94 -21.70
N ASN A 762 -11.63 12.97 -20.69
CA ASN A 762 -12.78 13.89 -20.53
C ASN A 762 -14.01 13.71 -21.43
N HIS A 763 -14.46 12.48 -21.63
CA HIS A 763 -15.88 12.25 -21.91
C HIS A 763 -16.44 11.46 -20.73
N PHE A 764 -17.32 12.05 -19.92
CA PHE A 764 -18.18 11.22 -19.06
C PHE A 764 -19.13 10.51 -20.01
N PRO A 765 -19.02 9.20 -20.14
CA PRO A 765 -19.95 8.49 -20.94
C PRO A 765 -21.36 8.65 -20.37
N GLY A 766 -22.25 9.38 -21.06
CA GLY A 766 -23.70 9.25 -20.80
C GLY A 766 -24.09 7.77 -20.89
N LYS A 767 -25.06 7.33 -20.07
CA LYS A 767 -25.47 5.92 -19.88
C LYS A 767 -25.16 5.04 -21.09
N GLN A 768 -24.16 4.17 -20.96
CA GLN A 768 -23.80 3.19 -21.98
C GLN A 768 -24.32 1.83 -21.59
N LYS A 769 -24.73 1.03 -22.57
CA LYS A 769 -24.77 -0.42 -22.36
C LYS A 769 -23.39 -0.94 -22.63
N LEU A 770 -22.89 -1.81 -21.75
CA LEU A 770 -21.61 -2.48 -21.95
C LEU A 770 -21.63 -3.13 -23.34
N ASN A 771 -22.74 -3.81 -23.70
CA ASN A 771 -23.04 -4.48 -25.00
C ASN A 771 -22.90 -3.59 -26.21
N ASN A 772 -22.80 -2.29 -26.00
CA ASN A 772 -22.61 -1.31 -27.02
C ASN A 772 -21.23 -0.66 -26.85
N LEU A 773 -20.13 -1.43 -26.76
CA LEU A 773 -18.76 -0.91 -26.78
C LEU A 773 -17.89 -1.67 -27.78
N GLU A 774 -16.90 -0.98 -28.36
CA GLU A 774 -16.09 -1.47 -29.49
C GLU A 774 -14.91 -2.19 -28.88
N ASP A 775 -14.64 -3.39 -29.38
CA ASP A 775 -13.47 -4.14 -28.96
C ASP A 775 -12.19 -3.43 -29.43
N VAL A 776 -11.10 -3.64 -28.70
CA VAL A 776 -9.77 -3.17 -29.13
C VAL A 776 -9.39 -3.93 -30.41
N ASP A 777 -8.66 -3.30 -31.33
CA ASP A 777 -8.32 -3.85 -32.65
C ASP A 777 -7.81 -5.31 -32.59
N TYR A 778 -6.88 -5.61 -31.67
CA TYR A 778 -6.33 -6.96 -31.52
C TYR A 778 -7.36 -8.01 -31.07
N VAL A 779 -8.40 -7.62 -30.31
CA VAL A 779 -9.51 -8.49 -29.91
C VAL A 779 -10.40 -8.79 -31.11
N SER A 780 -10.69 -7.76 -31.92
CA SER A 780 -11.45 -7.89 -33.16
C SER A 780 -10.75 -8.83 -34.14
N ASP A 781 -9.45 -8.66 -34.34
CA ASP A 781 -8.63 -9.50 -35.23
C ASP A 781 -8.65 -10.97 -34.79
N MET A 782 -8.46 -11.22 -33.50
CA MET A 782 -8.47 -12.57 -32.93
C MET A 782 -9.84 -13.26 -32.98
N LYS A 783 -10.93 -12.48 -32.82
CA LYS A 783 -12.28 -13.01 -33.00
C LYS A 783 -12.55 -13.38 -34.46
N ALA A 784 -12.11 -12.54 -35.40
CA ALA A 784 -12.27 -12.74 -36.84
C ALA A 784 -11.38 -13.87 -37.41
N ALA A 785 -10.25 -14.18 -36.77
CA ALA A 785 -9.36 -15.25 -37.21
C ALA A 785 -10.06 -16.61 -37.27
N SER A 786 -9.85 -17.36 -38.37
CA SER A 786 -10.30 -18.75 -38.50
C SER A 786 -9.55 -19.65 -37.52
N SER A 787 -10.13 -20.82 -37.17
CA SER A 787 -9.54 -21.74 -36.21
C SER A 787 -8.11 -22.19 -36.59
N ASP A 788 -7.81 -22.30 -37.88
CA ASP A 788 -6.46 -22.71 -38.34
C ASP A 788 -5.43 -21.58 -38.26
N MET A 789 -5.87 -20.32 -38.28
CA MET A 789 -4.99 -19.14 -38.28
C MET A 789 -4.86 -18.49 -36.90
N ILE A 790 -5.63 -18.94 -35.90
CA ILE A 790 -5.72 -18.24 -34.62
C ILE A 790 -4.39 -18.21 -33.84
N LEU A 791 -3.65 -19.31 -33.83
CA LEU A 791 -2.35 -19.37 -33.15
C LEU A 791 -1.31 -18.50 -33.87
N GLN A 792 -1.33 -18.49 -35.20
CA GLN A 792 -0.45 -17.60 -35.97
C GLN A 792 -0.78 -16.13 -35.70
N THR A 793 -2.06 -15.78 -35.70
CA THR A 793 -2.55 -14.43 -35.40
C THR A 793 -2.14 -14.01 -33.99
N TYR A 794 -2.31 -14.89 -33.00
CA TYR A 794 -1.87 -14.66 -31.63
C TYR A 794 -0.36 -14.41 -31.54
N LEU A 795 0.46 -15.24 -32.19
CA LEU A 795 1.92 -15.10 -32.19
C LEU A 795 2.39 -13.81 -32.89
N GLU A 796 1.68 -13.37 -33.93
CA GLU A 796 1.96 -12.10 -34.61
C GLU A 796 1.63 -10.91 -33.70
N LEU A 797 0.44 -10.89 -33.11
CA LEU A 797 0.02 -9.85 -32.16
C LEU A 797 0.92 -9.83 -30.91
N GLN A 798 1.33 -11.00 -30.41
CA GLN A 798 2.22 -11.08 -29.25
C GLN A 798 3.52 -10.28 -29.47
N LYS A 799 4.05 -10.19 -30.70
CA LYS A 799 5.27 -9.40 -30.98
C LYS A 799 5.11 -7.92 -30.63
N GLU A 800 3.91 -7.37 -30.86
CA GLU A 800 3.55 -5.98 -30.60
C GLU A 800 3.08 -5.75 -29.15
N TYR A 801 2.30 -6.69 -28.61
CA TYR A 801 1.62 -6.54 -27.31
C TYR A 801 2.32 -7.24 -26.13
N LYS A 802 3.51 -7.84 -26.31
CA LYS A 802 4.27 -8.65 -25.32
C LYS A 802 4.49 -8.10 -23.91
N ASN A 803 4.24 -6.81 -23.66
CA ASN A 803 4.43 -6.18 -22.35
C ASN A 803 3.12 -5.73 -21.70
N ASP A 804 1.97 -6.14 -22.24
CA ASP A 804 0.67 -5.68 -21.78
C ASP A 804 -0.12 -6.84 -21.15
N PRO A 805 -0.30 -6.85 -19.82
CA PRO A 805 -1.04 -7.92 -19.16
C PRO A 805 -2.50 -7.97 -19.63
N ILE A 806 -3.09 -6.85 -20.05
CA ILE A 806 -4.50 -6.82 -20.49
C ILE A 806 -4.65 -7.57 -21.81
N PHE A 807 -3.72 -7.38 -22.75
CA PHE A 807 -3.67 -8.17 -23.98
C PHE A 807 -3.65 -9.68 -23.65
N PHE A 808 -2.76 -10.10 -22.77
CA PHE A 808 -2.65 -11.52 -22.40
C PHE A 808 -3.89 -12.07 -21.70
N TYR A 809 -4.57 -11.25 -20.89
CA TYR A 809 -5.85 -11.59 -20.29
C TYR A 809 -6.92 -11.84 -21.37
N ASP A 810 -7.05 -10.92 -22.32
CA ASP A 810 -8.03 -11.04 -23.41
C ASP A 810 -7.71 -12.24 -24.33
N MET A 811 -6.41 -12.46 -24.63
CA MET A 811 -5.98 -13.61 -25.43
C MET A 811 -6.27 -14.94 -24.75
N ALA A 812 -6.03 -15.03 -23.44
CA ALA A 812 -6.36 -16.21 -22.66
C ALA A 812 -7.86 -16.56 -22.78
N GLU A 813 -8.73 -15.55 -22.65
CA GLU A 813 -10.17 -15.75 -22.81
C GLU A 813 -10.54 -16.21 -24.22
N ILE A 814 -10.05 -15.54 -25.27
CA ILE A 814 -10.38 -15.87 -26.66
C ILE A 814 -9.87 -17.27 -27.06
N LEU A 815 -8.62 -17.59 -26.71
CA LEU A 815 -8.03 -18.89 -27.01
C LEU A 815 -8.80 -20.02 -26.33
N HIS A 816 -9.19 -19.84 -25.07
CA HIS A 816 -10.00 -20.82 -24.34
C HIS A 816 -11.37 -21.01 -25.00
N GLN A 817 -12.05 -19.93 -25.39
CA GLN A 817 -13.34 -20.00 -26.09
C GLN A 817 -13.24 -20.73 -27.45
N LYS A 818 -12.09 -20.63 -28.13
CA LYS A 818 -11.83 -21.32 -29.41
C LYS A 818 -11.30 -22.75 -29.25
N GLY A 819 -11.11 -23.22 -28.01
CA GLY A 819 -10.67 -24.58 -27.69
C GLY A 819 -9.15 -24.77 -27.53
N PHE A 820 -8.36 -23.71 -27.69
CA PHE A 820 -6.90 -23.71 -27.52
C PHE A 820 -6.54 -23.56 -26.04
N THR A 821 -6.81 -24.63 -25.29
CA THR A 821 -6.82 -24.59 -23.82
C THR A 821 -5.40 -24.38 -23.29
N ASP A 822 -4.42 -25.11 -23.78
CA ASP A 822 -3.04 -24.99 -23.30
C ASP A 822 -2.50 -23.57 -23.53
N GLU A 823 -2.67 -23.03 -24.73
CA GLU A 823 -2.25 -21.68 -25.09
C GLU A 823 -3.00 -20.59 -24.32
N ALA A 824 -4.27 -20.84 -23.97
CA ALA A 824 -5.02 -19.95 -23.10
C ALA A 824 -4.42 -19.88 -21.69
N TYR A 825 -4.04 -21.03 -21.12
CA TYR A 825 -3.33 -21.09 -19.85
C TYR A 825 -1.95 -20.41 -19.96
N GLU A 826 -1.23 -20.58 -21.07
CA GLU A 826 0.04 -19.87 -21.31
C GLU A 826 -0.13 -18.35 -21.36
N ALA A 827 -1.14 -17.86 -22.07
CA ALA A 827 -1.46 -16.43 -22.10
C ALA A 827 -1.83 -15.92 -20.71
N LEU A 828 -2.64 -16.67 -19.94
CA LEU A 828 -3.01 -16.30 -18.59
C LEU A 828 -1.80 -16.27 -17.64
N TYR A 829 -0.82 -17.15 -17.86
CA TYR A 829 0.47 -17.11 -17.16
C TYR A 829 1.22 -15.80 -17.45
N HIS A 830 1.36 -15.42 -18.72
CA HIS A 830 2.01 -14.16 -19.08
C HIS A 830 1.31 -12.96 -18.47
N CYS A 831 -0.02 -12.97 -18.44
CA CYS A 831 -0.80 -11.94 -17.74
C CYS A 831 -0.41 -11.89 -16.26
N SER A 832 -0.40 -13.02 -15.56
CA SER A 832 -0.07 -13.11 -14.12
C SER A 832 1.32 -12.57 -13.79
N GLU A 833 2.30 -12.83 -14.66
CA GLU A 833 3.69 -12.40 -14.46
C GLU A 833 3.92 -10.91 -14.77
N LEU A 834 3.08 -10.31 -15.61
CA LEU A 834 3.14 -8.89 -15.96
C LEU A 834 2.36 -7.99 -14.98
N ILE A 835 1.50 -8.57 -14.14
CA ILE A 835 0.79 -7.84 -13.07
C ILE A 835 1.80 -7.45 -11.97
N ILE A 836 1.94 -6.14 -11.76
CA ILE A 836 2.86 -5.52 -10.80
C ILE A 836 2.25 -5.58 -9.39
N TYR A 837 0.95 -5.34 -9.26
CA TYR A 837 0.28 -5.33 -7.97
C TYR A 837 -0.30 -6.71 -7.64
N PRO A 838 0.22 -7.42 -6.61
CA PRO A 838 -0.21 -8.80 -6.37
C PRO A 838 -1.70 -8.98 -6.08
N ALA A 839 -2.36 -7.97 -5.48
CA ALA A 839 -3.81 -7.98 -5.25
C ALA A 839 -4.63 -8.03 -6.55
N ASN A 840 -4.09 -7.49 -7.65
CA ASN A 840 -4.76 -7.49 -8.94
C ASN A 840 -4.67 -8.84 -9.66
N ARG A 841 -3.90 -9.80 -9.12
CA ARG A 841 -3.92 -11.20 -9.59
C ARG A 841 -5.24 -11.92 -9.30
N SER A 842 -6.17 -11.34 -8.52
CA SER A 842 -7.53 -11.88 -8.38
C SER A 842 -8.24 -12.02 -9.73
N SER A 843 -7.93 -11.16 -10.72
CA SER A 843 -8.49 -11.25 -12.08
C SER A 843 -8.16 -12.60 -12.75
N ILE A 844 -6.96 -13.13 -12.47
CA ILE A 844 -6.51 -14.45 -12.91
C ILE A 844 -7.36 -15.55 -12.28
N ALA A 845 -7.57 -15.48 -10.96
CA ALA A 845 -8.43 -16.43 -10.25
C ALA A 845 -9.88 -16.39 -10.77
N TYR A 846 -10.38 -15.19 -11.10
CA TYR A 846 -11.72 -15.01 -11.65
C TYR A 846 -11.88 -15.68 -13.01
N MET A 847 -10.85 -15.62 -13.87
CA MET A 847 -10.84 -16.32 -15.15
C MET A 847 -10.81 -17.84 -14.97
N LEU A 848 -9.95 -18.35 -14.08
CA LEU A 848 -9.87 -19.79 -13.79
C LEU A 848 -11.19 -20.36 -13.24
N GLU A 849 -11.88 -19.62 -12.36
CA GLU A 849 -13.23 -20.00 -11.90
C GLU A 849 -14.24 -20.06 -13.06
N SER A 850 -14.14 -19.15 -14.03
CA SER A 850 -15.00 -19.17 -15.22
C SER A 850 -14.77 -20.42 -16.07
N TRP A 851 -13.52 -20.90 -16.10
CA TRP A 851 -13.11 -22.15 -16.74
C TRP A 851 -13.38 -23.40 -15.88
N LYS A 852 -13.97 -23.23 -14.69
CA LYS A 852 -14.23 -24.30 -13.70
C LYS A 852 -12.97 -24.93 -13.09
N ASP A 853 -11.79 -24.33 -13.27
CA ASP A 853 -10.58 -24.72 -12.55
C ASP A 853 -10.50 -24.03 -11.18
N PHE A 854 -11.36 -24.49 -10.27
CA PHE A 854 -11.37 -24.01 -8.89
C PHE A 854 -10.10 -24.38 -8.13
N SER A 855 -9.36 -25.41 -8.55
CA SER A 855 -8.12 -25.80 -7.88
C SER A 855 -7.06 -24.72 -8.07
N ALA A 856 -6.79 -24.33 -9.32
CA ALA A 856 -5.85 -23.27 -9.63
C ALA A 856 -6.30 -21.91 -9.09
N ALA A 857 -7.59 -21.58 -9.17
CA ALA A 857 -8.13 -20.34 -8.62
C ALA A 857 -7.87 -20.21 -7.10
N LYS A 858 -8.12 -21.29 -6.34
CA LYS A 858 -7.86 -21.33 -4.89
C LYS A 858 -6.39 -21.14 -4.55
N GLU A 859 -5.47 -21.70 -5.35
CA GLU A 859 -4.03 -21.47 -5.18
C GLU A 859 -3.65 -20.01 -5.43
N ILE A 860 -4.19 -19.35 -6.46
CA ILE A 860 -3.96 -17.91 -6.69
C ILE A 860 -4.42 -17.09 -5.47
N TYR A 861 -5.60 -17.36 -4.93
CA TYR A 861 -6.07 -16.67 -3.72
C TYR A 861 -5.14 -16.90 -2.53
N ARG A 862 -4.69 -18.14 -2.30
CA ARG A 862 -3.74 -18.47 -1.23
C ARG A 862 -2.39 -17.80 -1.42
N LEU A 863 -1.93 -17.61 -2.67
CA LEU A 863 -0.71 -16.87 -2.98
C LEU A 863 -0.83 -15.39 -2.61
N ILE A 864 -1.94 -14.76 -3.01
CA ILE A 864 -2.23 -13.36 -2.65
C ILE A 864 -2.30 -13.20 -1.12
N LEU A 865 -3.01 -14.11 -0.43
CA LEU A 865 -3.12 -14.11 1.03
C LEU A 865 -1.80 -14.44 1.73
N GLY A 866 -0.89 -15.19 1.10
CA GLY A 866 0.45 -15.42 1.64
C GLY A 866 1.28 -14.14 1.72
N GLN A 867 1.10 -13.23 0.77
CA GLN A 867 1.77 -11.93 0.74
C GLN A 867 1.05 -10.87 1.58
N ASN A 868 -0.29 -10.89 1.55
CA ASN A 868 -1.13 -9.99 2.34
C ASN A 868 -2.27 -10.78 3.04
N PRO A 869 -2.00 -11.38 4.21
CA PRO A 869 -3.00 -12.16 4.94
C PRO A 869 -4.19 -11.34 5.44
N GLY A 870 -4.09 -9.99 5.43
CA GLY A 870 -5.15 -9.08 5.86
C GLY A 870 -6.17 -8.73 4.75
N ASN A 871 -6.00 -9.23 3.53
CA ASN A 871 -6.90 -8.90 2.42
C ASN A 871 -8.25 -9.64 2.54
N LEU A 872 -9.24 -9.00 3.18
CA LEU A 872 -10.55 -9.59 3.43
C LEU A 872 -11.36 -9.85 2.15
N ALA A 873 -11.20 -9.05 1.10
CA ALA A 873 -11.91 -9.26 -0.16
C ALA A 873 -11.48 -10.58 -0.81
N VAL A 874 -10.17 -10.85 -0.81
CA VAL A 874 -9.61 -12.11 -1.32
C VAL A 874 -10.01 -13.30 -0.44
N LYS A 875 -10.08 -13.13 0.89
CA LYS A 875 -10.63 -14.19 1.77
C LYS A 875 -12.08 -14.51 1.43
N ARG A 876 -12.90 -13.49 1.18
CA ARG A 876 -14.30 -13.66 0.79
C ARG A 876 -14.42 -14.38 -0.56
N ASP A 877 -13.61 -14.00 -1.54
CA ASP A 877 -13.57 -14.66 -2.85
C ASP A 877 -13.12 -16.13 -2.74
N LEU A 878 -12.16 -16.44 -1.87
CA LEU A 878 -11.75 -17.80 -1.57
C LEU A 878 -12.88 -18.61 -0.88
N ALA A 879 -13.60 -18.00 0.07
CA ALA A 879 -14.77 -18.62 0.71
C ALA A 879 -15.88 -18.93 -0.33
N LEU A 880 -16.11 -18.01 -1.27
CA LEU A 880 -17.05 -18.19 -2.37
C LEU A 880 -16.63 -19.31 -3.33
N ALA A 881 -15.32 -19.44 -3.62
CA ALA A 881 -14.79 -20.56 -4.41
C ALA A 881 -14.99 -21.90 -3.68
N TYR A 882 -14.79 -21.96 -2.36
CA TYR A 882 -15.11 -23.17 -1.59
C TYR A 882 -16.60 -23.51 -1.63
N TYR A 883 -17.47 -22.51 -1.46
CA TYR A 883 -18.93 -22.66 -1.54
C TYR A 883 -19.36 -23.23 -2.90
N GLN A 884 -18.81 -22.72 -4.00
CA GLN A 884 -19.08 -23.24 -5.36
C GLN A 884 -18.64 -24.69 -5.56
N THR A 885 -17.62 -25.14 -4.83
CA THR A 885 -17.13 -26.54 -4.84
C THR A 885 -17.74 -27.42 -3.76
N ALA A 886 -18.81 -26.97 -3.09
CA ALA A 886 -19.48 -27.67 -1.98
C ALA A 886 -18.56 -28.03 -0.79
N ASN A 887 -17.47 -27.28 -0.58
CA ASN A 887 -16.64 -27.40 0.62
C ASN A 887 -17.16 -26.42 1.69
N ILE A 888 -18.25 -26.84 2.33
CA ILE A 888 -19.07 -26.00 3.21
C ILE A 888 -18.30 -25.59 4.48
N ASP A 889 -17.52 -26.51 5.07
CA ASP A 889 -16.67 -26.24 6.24
C ASP A 889 -15.68 -25.09 5.98
N SER A 890 -14.89 -25.21 4.91
CA SER A 890 -13.86 -24.22 4.60
C SER A 890 -14.45 -22.86 4.24
N ALA A 891 -15.62 -22.86 3.58
CA ALA A 891 -16.35 -21.64 3.27
C ALA A 891 -16.85 -20.96 4.55
N ALA A 892 -17.53 -21.70 5.44
CA ALA A 892 -18.03 -21.19 6.71
C ALA A 892 -16.89 -20.66 7.60
N GLN A 893 -15.77 -21.38 7.66
CA GLN A 893 -14.60 -20.99 8.43
C GLN A 893 -14.02 -19.65 7.99
N LEU A 894 -13.82 -19.48 6.68
CA LEU A 894 -13.31 -18.22 6.15
C LEU A 894 -14.30 -17.07 6.31
N TYR A 895 -15.60 -17.29 6.08
CA TYR A 895 -16.59 -16.25 6.33
C TYR A 895 -16.60 -15.82 7.80
N TYR A 896 -16.58 -16.78 8.73
CA TYR A 896 -16.51 -16.47 10.17
C TYR A 896 -15.22 -15.75 10.56
N GLU A 897 -14.07 -16.14 10.00
CA GLU A 897 -12.79 -15.45 10.20
C GLU A 897 -12.86 -13.98 9.73
N ILE A 898 -13.48 -13.72 8.57
CA ILE A 898 -13.70 -12.36 8.07
C ILE A 898 -14.60 -11.58 9.03
N VAL A 899 -15.72 -12.16 9.45
CA VAL A 899 -16.67 -11.54 10.39
C VAL A 899 -16.00 -11.16 11.69
N MET A 900 -15.16 -12.05 12.23
CA MET A 900 -14.46 -11.85 13.51
C MET A 900 -13.15 -11.08 13.38
N THR A 901 -12.75 -10.68 12.18
CA THR A 901 -11.60 -9.79 11.99
C THR A 901 -11.91 -8.44 12.63
N LYS A 902 -11.14 -8.02 13.64
CA LYS A 902 -11.42 -6.78 14.36
C LYS A 902 -11.04 -5.59 13.48
N MET A 903 -11.91 -4.57 13.42
CA MET A 903 -11.75 -3.44 12.51
C MET A 903 -10.54 -2.61 12.90
N GLU A 904 -9.47 -2.73 12.14
CA GLU A 904 -8.31 -1.85 12.26
C GLU A 904 -8.50 -0.67 11.29
N ASP A 905 -8.88 0.51 11.81
CA ASP A 905 -9.02 1.78 11.07
C ASP A 905 -9.88 1.70 9.78
N ASP A 906 -11.19 1.47 9.93
CA ASP A 906 -12.13 1.58 8.81
C ASP A 906 -12.58 3.03 8.55
N PHE A 907 -11.63 3.97 8.47
CA PHE A 907 -11.90 5.40 8.23
C PHE A 907 -12.71 5.65 6.94
N TYR A 908 -12.74 4.68 6.02
CA TYR A 908 -13.37 4.78 4.70
C TYR A 908 -14.49 3.76 4.41
N GLY A 909 -14.80 2.82 5.29
CA GLY A 909 -15.89 1.83 5.12
C GLY A 909 -15.54 0.57 4.30
N TYR A 910 -14.25 0.37 3.95
CA TYR A 910 -13.76 -0.75 3.15
C TYR A 910 -13.99 -2.10 3.84
N THR A 911 -13.47 -2.23 5.06
CA THR A 911 -13.43 -3.48 5.84
C THR A 911 -14.84 -3.88 6.24
N HIS A 912 -15.65 -2.92 6.69
CA HIS A 912 -17.02 -3.14 7.11
C HIS A 912 -17.91 -3.71 5.99
N SER A 913 -17.80 -3.19 4.76
CA SER A 913 -18.64 -3.67 3.65
C SER A 913 -18.44 -5.17 3.33
N ILE A 914 -17.21 -5.66 3.45
CA ILE A 914 -16.86 -7.06 3.20
C ILE A 914 -17.33 -7.94 4.36
N GLN A 915 -17.20 -7.46 5.61
CA GLN A 915 -17.67 -8.18 6.79
C GLN A 915 -19.18 -8.35 6.80
N MET A 916 -19.94 -7.32 6.43
CA MET A 916 -21.39 -7.40 6.33
C MET A 916 -21.82 -8.39 5.24
N ALA A 917 -21.11 -8.43 4.10
CA ALA A 917 -21.38 -9.40 3.05
C ALA A 917 -21.05 -10.84 3.51
N ALA A 918 -19.90 -11.04 4.16
CA ALA A 918 -19.49 -12.33 4.71
C ALA A 918 -20.44 -12.84 5.80
N LEU A 919 -20.93 -11.98 6.68
CA LEU A 919 -21.88 -12.34 7.73
C LEU A 919 -23.24 -12.80 7.15
N GLN A 920 -23.73 -12.12 6.13
CA GLN A 920 -24.95 -12.52 5.42
C GLN A 920 -24.77 -13.87 4.70
N GLU A 921 -23.63 -14.06 4.03
CA GLU A 921 -23.29 -15.30 3.30
C GLU A 921 -23.06 -16.49 4.24
N LEU A 922 -22.45 -16.26 5.41
CA LEU A 922 -22.35 -17.25 6.48
C LEU A 922 -23.74 -17.70 6.96
N ASN A 923 -24.63 -16.75 7.27
CA ASN A 923 -25.99 -17.06 7.70
C ASN A 923 -26.79 -17.81 6.60
N ALA A 924 -26.56 -17.50 5.33
CA ALA A 924 -27.18 -18.25 4.23
C ALA A 924 -26.68 -19.69 4.14
N LEU A 925 -25.38 -19.89 4.35
CA LEU A 925 -24.78 -21.22 4.41
C LEU A 925 -25.32 -22.01 5.60
N LEU A 926 -25.39 -21.41 6.80
CA LEU A 926 -25.97 -22.04 8.00
C LEU A 926 -27.45 -22.39 7.82
N PHE A 927 -28.22 -21.55 7.12
CA PHE A 927 -29.63 -21.81 6.82
C PHE A 927 -29.81 -23.01 5.87
N LEU A 928 -28.99 -23.08 4.82
CA LEU A 928 -29.08 -24.14 3.82
C LEU A 928 -28.51 -25.47 4.33
N TYR A 929 -27.48 -25.41 5.18
CA TYR A 929 -26.72 -26.54 5.68
C TYR A 929 -26.56 -26.48 7.20
N PRO A 930 -27.65 -26.63 7.98
CA PRO A 930 -27.63 -26.40 9.43
C PRO A 930 -26.77 -27.40 10.21
N ASN A 931 -26.46 -28.56 9.64
CA ASN A 931 -25.75 -29.66 10.31
C ASN A 931 -24.39 -30.00 9.67
N GLU A 932 -23.96 -29.29 8.62
CA GLU A 932 -22.72 -29.63 7.90
C GLU A 932 -21.47 -28.91 8.42
N PRO A 933 -21.49 -27.59 8.72
CA PRO A 933 -20.30 -26.86 9.16
C PRO A 933 -19.76 -27.41 10.49
N ASN A 934 -18.62 -28.06 10.46
CA ASN A 934 -17.90 -28.47 11.67
C ASN A 934 -17.04 -27.30 12.19
N MET A 935 -17.68 -26.41 12.96
CA MET A 935 -17.12 -25.12 13.36
C MET A 935 -17.13 -24.94 14.89
N PRO A 936 -16.22 -24.11 15.45
CA PRO A 936 -16.39 -23.62 16.81
C PRO A 936 -17.75 -22.92 16.96
N GLU A 937 -18.31 -22.94 18.16
CA GLU A 937 -19.63 -22.37 18.46
C GLU A 937 -19.71 -20.91 17.97
N ILE A 938 -20.52 -20.67 16.94
CA ILE A 938 -20.79 -19.34 16.41
C ILE A 938 -21.69 -18.64 17.41
N ASP A 939 -21.35 -17.40 17.78
CA ASP A 939 -22.18 -16.63 18.70
C ASP A 939 -23.64 -16.55 18.18
N PRO A 940 -24.63 -17.07 18.93
CA PRO A 940 -26.01 -17.15 18.47
C PRO A 940 -26.61 -15.79 18.08
N ARG A 941 -26.07 -14.68 18.60
CA ARG A 941 -26.56 -13.33 18.30
C ARG A 941 -26.13 -12.84 16.91
N LEU A 942 -25.12 -13.47 16.31
CA LEU A 942 -24.73 -13.25 14.91
C LEU A 942 -25.58 -14.08 13.93
N ILE A 943 -26.44 -14.96 14.44
CA ILE A 943 -27.35 -15.78 13.63
C ILE A 943 -28.67 -15.03 13.46
N PHE A 944 -29.05 -14.74 12.22
CA PHE A 944 -30.28 -14.03 11.87
C PHE A 944 -30.78 -14.44 10.49
N THR A 945 -32.05 -14.13 10.19
CA THR A 945 -32.68 -14.47 8.90
C THR A 945 -33.00 -13.21 8.09
N LEU A 946 -32.58 -13.21 6.83
CA LEU A 946 -32.87 -12.20 5.80
C LEU A 946 -33.44 -12.94 4.57
N PRO A 947 -34.72 -13.32 4.58
CA PRO A 947 -35.32 -14.03 3.45
C PRO A 947 -35.53 -13.04 2.30
N GLU A 948 -34.50 -12.82 1.50
CA GLU A 948 -34.54 -11.88 0.37
C GLU A 948 -34.87 -12.65 -0.91
N ASP A 949 -35.74 -12.11 -1.75
CA ASP A 949 -36.06 -12.73 -3.03
C ASP A 949 -34.88 -12.59 -3.97
N LEU A 950 -34.36 -11.37 -4.11
CA LEU A 950 -33.25 -11.06 -5.00
C LEU A 950 -32.21 -10.20 -4.27
N ARG A 951 -30.98 -10.71 -4.21
CA ARG A 951 -29.79 -10.00 -3.71
C ARG A 951 -28.75 -9.93 -4.81
N ILE A 952 -28.31 -8.72 -5.15
CA ILE A 952 -27.28 -8.45 -6.15
C ILE A 952 -26.14 -7.72 -5.44
N SER A 953 -24.95 -8.30 -5.44
CA SER A 953 -23.74 -7.67 -4.93
C SER A 953 -22.67 -7.55 -6.02
N VAL A 954 -21.90 -6.47 -5.97
CA VAL A 954 -20.77 -6.24 -6.87
C VAL A 954 -19.53 -6.01 -6.01
N CYS A 955 -18.51 -6.82 -6.27
CA CYS A 955 -17.17 -6.69 -5.70
C CYS A 955 -16.20 -6.33 -6.83
N ALA A 956 -15.23 -5.46 -6.57
CA ALA A 956 -14.22 -5.11 -7.55
C ALA A 956 -12.84 -5.02 -6.90
N GLN A 957 -11.80 -5.25 -7.70
CA GLN A 957 -10.41 -5.08 -7.28
C GLN A 957 -10.08 -3.61 -6.96
N VAL A 958 -10.88 -2.69 -7.49
CA VAL A 958 -10.77 -1.23 -7.28
C VAL A 958 -11.92 -0.68 -6.43
N ASN A 959 -11.63 0.41 -5.73
CA ASN A 959 -12.41 0.89 -4.59
C ASN A 959 -13.49 1.95 -4.92
N TYR A 960 -13.56 2.41 -6.18
CA TYR A 960 -14.31 3.61 -6.57
C TYR A 960 -15.29 3.35 -7.72
N PHE A 961 -16.45 2.81 -7.38
CA PHE A 961 -17.59 2.69 -8.31
C PHE A 961 -18.92 2.90 -7.59
N PHE A 962 -20.03 3.19 -8.27
CA PHE A 962 -21.38 3.15 -7.67
C PHE A 962 -22.20 2.04 -8.28
N LEU A 963 -23.09 1.44 -7.49
CA LEU A 963 -24.06 0.45 -7.95
C LEU A 963 -25.46 1.07 -7.99
N HIS A 964 -26.14 0.92 -9.11
CA HIS A 964 -27.53 1.32 -9.30
C HIS A 964 -28.30 0.17 -9.97
N VAL A 965 -29.40 -0.27 -9.36
CA VAL A 965 -30.28 -1.31 -9.93
C VAL A 965 -31.64 -0.70 -10.25
N LYS A 966 -32.11 -0.85 -11.49
CA LYS A 966 -33.45 -0.43 -11.94
C LYS A 966 -34.36 -1.66 -12.01
N ALA A 967 -35.42 -1.67 -11.20
CA ALA A 967 -36.42 -2.73 -11.17
C ALA A 967 -37.37 -2.68 -12.40
N PRO A 968 -38.04 -3.80 -12.75
CA PRO A 968 -39.08 -3.82 -13.77
C PRO A 968 -40.22 -2.88 -13.35
N ILE A 969 -40.62 -1.93 -14.21
CA ILE A 969 -41.82 -1.08 -14.08
C ILE A 969 -41.68 0.24 -13.25
N THR A 970 -40.58 0.52 -12.54
CA THR A 970 -40.38 1.85 -11.89
C THR A 970 -39.44 2.76 -12.67
N ASP A 971 -39.93 3.93 -13.13
CA ASP A 971 -39.09 5.02 -13.62
C ASP A 971 -38.48 5.79 -12.45
N SER A 972 -37.20 5.49 -12.18
CA SER A 972 -36.30 6.25 -11.29
C SER A 972 -36.86 6.59 -9.90
N ALA A 973 -36.58 5.74 -8.91
CA ALA A 973 -36.43 6.21 -7.54
C ALA A 973 -34.94 6.25 -7.20
N GLN A 974 -34.38 7.46 -7.07
CA GLN A 974 -33.14 7.64 -6.31
C GLN A 974 -33.49 7.36 -4.84
N ALA A 975 -32.89 6.32 -4.26
CA ALA A 975 -32.98 6.05 -2.84
C ALA A 975 -31.66 6.51 -2.21
N SER A 976 -31.74 7.56 -1.40
CA SER A 976 -30.72 7.99 -0.45
C SER A 976 -30.66 7.03 0.74
N PHE A 977 -29.53 7.03 1.44
CA PHE A 977 -29.48 6.59 2.83
C PHE A 977 -29.85 7.81 3.69
N PRO A 978 -30.76 7.69 4.69
CA PRO A 978 -31.37 6.48 5.24
C PRO A 978 -32.51 5.90 4.35
N PRO A 979 -32.90 4.63 4.54
CA PRO A 979 -33.84 3.89 3.67
C PRO A 979 -35.12 4.67 3.35
N ASN A 980 -35.47 4.71 2.07
CA ASN A 980 -36.73 5.29 1.62
C ASN A 980 -37.88 4.35 2.04
N THR A 981 -38.81 4.86 2.84
CA THR A 981 -39.84 4.08 3.56
C THR A 981 -40.88 3.40 2.66
N ASP A 982 -40.97 3.80 1.39
CA ASP A 982 -42.14 3.51 0.55
C ASP A 982 -41.92 2.45 -0.53
N GLN A 983 -40.73 1.82 -0.65
CA GLN A 983 -40.41 0.96 -1.81
C GLN A 983 -39.81 -0.43 -1.55
N HIS A 984 -39.80 -0.95 -0.31
CA HIS A 984 -39.33 -2.32 -0.01
C HIS A 984 -37.91 -2.66 -0.52
N ARG A 985 -37.00 -1.68 -0.57
CA ARG A 985 -35.64 -1.82 -1.12
C ARG A 985 -34.58 -1.42 -0.10
N TYR A 986 -33.53 -2.22 0.04
CA TYR A 986 -32.35 -1.86 0.84
C TYR A 986 -31.13 -1.66 -0.08
N ARG A 987 -30.36 -0.58 0.15
CA ARG A 987 -29.18 -0.24 -0.65
C ARG A 987 -28.07 0.30 0.25
N TYR A 988 -26.89 -0.30 0.17
CA TYR A 988 -25.73 0.09 0.98
C TYR A 988 -24.77 0.97 0.14
N TYR A 989 -24.61 2.24 0.52
CA TYR A 989 -23.67 3.18 -0.11
C TYR A 989 -22.57 3.58 0.86
N GLY A 990 -21.33 3.34 0.47
CA GLY A 990 -20.16 4.06 0.97
C GLY A 990 -19.41 4.70 -0.20
N TYR A 991 -18.85 5.89 0.05
CA TYR A 991 -18.06 6.65 -0.93
C TYR A 991 -16.84 5.82 -1.40
N ASN A 992 -16.42 4.86 -0.57
CA ASN A 992 -15.20 4.09 -0.64
C ASN A 992 -15.45 2.62 -0.23
N ASN A 993 -16.40 1.88 -0.84
CA ASN A 993 -16.65 0.47 -0.49
C ASN A 993 -16.25 -0.47 -1.63
N GLN A 994 -15.56 -1.56 -1.30
CA GLN A 994 -15.20 -2.63 -2.24
C GLN A 994 -16.38 -3.52 -2.63
N VAL A 995 -17.32 -3.74 -1.69
CA VAL A 995 -18.55 -4.49 -1.93
C VAL A 995 -19.76 -3.56 -1.85
N LYS A 996 -20.57 -3.56 -2.90
CA LYS A 996 -21.83 -2.80 -2.98
C LYS A 996 -22.98 -3.75 -3.23
N GLU A 997 -24.12 -3.53 -2.59
CA GLU A 997 -25.27 -4.43 -2.73
C GLU A 997 -26.61 -3.70 -2.94
N TYR A 998 -27.50 -4.42 -3.60
CA TYR A 998 -28.91 -4.14 -3.75
C TYR A 998 -29.69 -5.40 -3.35
N SER A 999 -30.63 -5.28 -2.42
CA SER A 999 -31.54 -6.38 -2.09
C SER A 999 -33.00 -5.94 -2.05
N VAL A 1000 -33.88 -6.87 -2.37
CA VAL A 1000 -35.33 -6.66 -2.40
C VAL A 1000 -36.06 -7.91 -1.92
N TYR A 1001 -37.10 -7.66 -1.14
CA TYR A 1001 -38.12 -8.63 -0.74
C TYR A 1001 -39.35 -8.42 -1.61
N ARG A 1002 -39.94 -9.50 -2.13
CA ARG A 1002 -40.92 -9.46 -3.23
C ARG A 1002 -40.33 -8.84 -4.49
N ALA A 1003 -39.35 -9.53 -5.07
CA ALA A 1003 -38.87 -9.14 -6.38
C ALA A 1003 -40.02 -9.25 -7.40
N MET A 1004 -40.28 -8.17 -8.14
CA MET A 1004 -41.25 -8.14 -9.22
C MET A 1004 -40.74 -9.02 -10.37
N PRO A 1005 -41.58 -9.89 -10.94
CA PRO A 1005 -41.20 -10.66 -12.11
C PRO A 1005 -40.73 -9.74 -13.23
N GLY A 1006 -39.55 -10.01 -13.80
CA GLY A 1006 -38.99 -9.20 -14.88
C GLY A 1006 -37.49 -8.97 -14.82
N LYS A 1007 -37.00 -8.04 -15.65
CA LYS A 1007 -35.58 -7.72 -15.79
C LYS A 1007 -35.16 -6.55 -14.89
N TYR A 1008 -34.32 -6.84 -13.90
CA TYR A 1008 -33.61 -5.87 -13.08
C TYR A 1008 -32.34 -5.43 -13.80
N LYS A 1009 -32.26 -4.17 -14.24
CA LYS A 1009 -31.09 -3.65 -14.94
C LYS A 1009 -30.03 -3.20 -13.94
N VAL A 1010 -28.80 -3.68 -14.10
CA VAL A 1010 -27.67 -3.37 -13.24
C VAL A 1010 -26.81 -2.32 -13.91
N HIS A 1011 -26.58 -1.22 -13.21
CA HIS A 1011 -25.74 -0.10 -13.65
C HIS A 1011 -24.57 0.10 -12.69
N LEU A 1012 -23.38 0.31 -13.23
CA LEU A 1012 -22.15 0.64 -12.51
C LEU A 1012 -21.64 2.00 -12.96
N SER A 1013 -21.34 2.90 -12.02
CA SER A 1013 -20.78 4.22 -12.30
C SER A 1013 -19.33 4.30 -11.88
N ARG A 1014 -18.40 4.60 -12.79
CA ARG A 1014 -16.94 4.63 -12.52
C ARG A 1014 -16.32 5.98 -12.85
N ASN A 1015 -15.46 6.50 -11.97
CA ASN A 1015 -14.74 7.75 -12.21
C ASN A 1015 -13.34 7.48 -12.80
N TYR A 1016 -13.01 8.18 -13.89
CA TYR A 1016 -11.72 8.05 -14.59
C TYR A 1016 -10.49 8.43 -13.75
N TYR A 1017 -10.67 9.25 -12.70
CA TYR A 1017 -9.57 9.77 -11.88
C TYR A 1017 -8.78 8.72 -11.07
N TYR A 1018 -9.31 7.50 -10.93
CA TYR A 1018 -8.76 6.49 -10.03
C TYR A 1018 -8.16 5.28 -10.74
N GLN A 1019 -7.73 5.44 -12.01
CA GLN A 1019 -7.06 4.36 -12.75
C GLN A 1019 -5.88 3.79 -11.98
N GLN A 1020 -5.89 2.47 -11.75
CA GLN A 1020 -4.76 1.75 -11.19
C GLN A 1020 -3.98 1.06 -12.32
N GLY A 1021 -3.09 1.81 -12.98
CA GLY A 1021 -2.07 1.23 -13.85
C GLY A 1021 -2.61 0.57 -15.13
N ASN A 1022 -1.80 -0.34 -15.69
CA ASN A 1022 -2.05 -1.06 -16.94
C ASN A 1022 -2.32 -2.54 -16.63
N GLU A 1023 -3.38 -2.85 -15.88
CA GLU A 1023 -3.73 -4.19 -15.40
C GLU A 1023 -5.23 -4.47 -15.60
N PRO A 1024 -5.67 -5.74 -15.71
CA PRO A 1024 -7.09 -6.06 -15.86
C PRO A 1024 -7.92 -5.64 -14.65
N GLU A 1025 -8.95 -4.81 -14.86
CA GLU A 1025 -9.89 -4.38 -13.82
C GLU A 1025 -11.22 -5.13 -13.94
N ILE A 1026 -11.40 -6.15 -13.08
CA ILE A 1026 -12.56 -7.04 -13.12
C ILE A 1026 -13.55 -6.74 -12.00
N TYR A 1027 -14.82 -6.65 -12.37
CA TYR A 1027 -15.95 -6.44 -11.48
C TYR A 1027 -16.78 -7.71 -11.38
N ARG A 1028 -16.80 -8.32 -10.21
CA ARG A 1028 -17.52 -9.54 -9.91
C ARG A 1028 -18.93 -9.23 -9.42
N LEU A 1029 -19.93 -9.52 -10.26
CA LEU A 1029 -21.35 -9.46 -9.96
C LEU A 1029 -21.81 -10.81 -9.42
N VAL A 1030 -22.26 -10.84 -8.16
CA VAL A 1030 -22.77 -12.03 -7.46
C VAL A 1030 -24.26 -11.84 -7.20
N THR A 1031 -25.08 -12.69 -7.79
CA THR A 1031 -26.53 -12.67 -7.70
C THR A 1031 -27.03 -13.88 -6.92
N PHE A 1032 -27.77 -13.65 -5.86
CA PHE A 1032 -28.53 -14.65 -5.15
C PHE A 1032 -30.02 -14.49 -5.42
N LYS A 1033 -30.67 -15.62 -5.71
CA LYS A 1033 -32.11 -15.76 -5.89
C LYS A 1033 -32.65 -16.63 -4.77
N ASN A 1034 -33.76 -16.26 -4.12
CA ASN A 1034 -34.28 -16.91 -2.91
C ASN A 1034 -33.21 -16.98 -1.81
N PHE A 1035 -32.57 -15.85 -1.50
CA PHE A 1035 -31.48 -15.78 -0.53
C PHE A 1035 -31.99 -16.11 0.88
N GLN A 1036 -31.29 -17.02 1.57
CA GLN A 1036 -31.70 -17.63 2.84
C GLN A 1036 -33.11 -18.26 2.80
N GLN A 1037 -33.48 -18.82 1.65
CA GLN A 1037 -34.74 -19.51 1.45
C GLN A 1037 -34.51 -20.84 0.73
N ARG A 1038 -35.49 -21.75 0.83
CA ARG A 1038 -35.43 -23.02 0.09
C ARG A 1038 -35.39 -22.73 -1.41
N GLY A 1039 -34.49 -23.41 -2.13
CA GLY A 1039 -34.29 -23.18 -3.56
C GLY A 1039 -33.43 -21.96 -3.89
N GLN A 1040 -32.53 -21.56 -2.97
CA GLN A 1040 -31.52 -20.54 -3.24
C GLN A 1040 -30.70 -20.89 -4.49
N LYS A 1041 -30.52 -19.93 -5.40
CA LYS A 1041 -29.61 -20.05 -6.55
C LYS A 1041 -28.57 -18.94 -6.53
N LEU A 1042 -27.33 -19.30 -6.88
CA LEU A 1042 -26.19 -18.39 -7.00
C LEU A 1042 -25.78 -18.29 -8.47
N GLU A 1043 -25.65 -17.06 -8.96
CA GLU A 1043 -25.12 -16.74 -10.29
C GLU A 1043 -23.98 -15.74 -10.14
N ILE A 1044 -22.80 -16.04 -10.71
CA ILE A 1044 -21.62 -15.17 -10.67
C ILE A 1044 -21.27 -14.76 -12.11
N GLN A 1045 -21.02 -13.46 -12.31
CA GLN A 1045 -20.58 -12.89 -13.57
C GLN A 1045 -19.35 -12.00 -13.31
N ASN A 1046 -18.27 -12.22 -14.06
CA ASN A 1046 -17.08 -11.38 -14.02
C ASN A 1046 -17.12 -10.42 -15.21
N LEU A 1047 -17.08 -9.12 -14.94
CA LEU A 1047 -17.19 -8.06 -15.92
C LEU A 1047 -15.81 -7.43 -16.11
N ASN A 1048 -15.19 -7.62 -17.28
CA ASN A 1048 -13.96 -6.92 -17.63
C ASN A 1048 -14.31 -5.47 -17.97
N LEU A 1049 -13.97 -4.54 -17.06
CA LEU A 1049 -14.21 -3.12 -17.24
C LEU A 1049 -12.91 -2.33 -17.43
N THR A 1050 -11.81 -2.97 -17.79
CA THR A 1050 -10.47 -2.35 -17.86
C THR A 1050 -10.43 -1.02 -18.64
N TYR A 1051 -11.22 -0.87 -19.71
CA TYR A 1051 -11.25 0.33 -20.54
C TYR A 1051 -12.54 1.15 -20.44
N GLN A 1052 -13.49 0.75 -19.58
CA GLN A 1052 -14.86 1.25 -19.58
C GLN A 1052 -15.16 2.12 -18.36
N TYR A 1053 -15.20 3.44 -18.50
CA TYR A 1053 -15.49 4.36 -17.38
C TYR A 1053 -16.93 4.91 -17.45
N GLY A 1054 -17.35 5.71 -16.45
CA GLY A 1054 -18.66 6.36 -16.28
C GLY A 1054 -19.85 5.42 -16.03
N ASP A 1055 -21.06 5.82 -16.45
CA ASP A 1055 -22.32 5.12 -16.14
C ASP A 1055 -22.61 3.98 -17.14
N LEU A 1056 -22.44 2.74 -16.70
CA LEU A 1056 -22.51 1.51 -17.51
C LEU A 1056 -23.69 0.64 -17.08
N GLU A 1057 -24.69 0.41 -17.94
CA GLU A 1057 -25.59 -0.74 -17.84
C GLU A 1057 -24.80 -2.01 -18.19
N VAL A 1058 -24.40 -2.77 -17.17
CA VAL A 1058 -23.53 -3.94 -17.31
C VAL A 1058 -24.29 -5.25 -17.52
N GLY A 1059 -25.61 -5.23 -17.33
CA GLY A 1059 -26.44 -6.40 -17.57
C GLY A 1059 -27.84 -6.29 -16.97
N SER A 1060 -28.60 -7.37 -17.08
CA SER A 1060 -29.90 -7.49 -16.42
C SER A 1060 -30.07 -8.85 -15.76
N VAL A 1061 -30.56 -8.85 -14.53
CA VAL A 1061 -30.95 -10.07 -13.80
C VAL A 1061 -32.44 -10.31 -13.97
N LYS A 1062 -32.83 -11.51 -14.40
CA LYS A 1062 -34.23 -11.92 -14.48
C LYS A 1062 -34.67 -12.55 -13.15
N TRP A 1063 -35.72 -12.01 -12.56
CA TRP A 1063 -36.50 -12.64 -11.49
C TRP A 1063 -37.76 -13.26 -12.08
#